data_AF-A0A6L5QNQ2-F1
#
_entry.id   AF-A0A6L5QNQ2-F1
#
_cell.length_a   1.000
_cell.length_b   1.000
_cell.length_c   1.000
_cell.angle_alpha   90.00
_cell.angle_beta   90.00
_cell.angle_gamma   90.00
#
_symmetry.space_group_name_H-M   'P 1'
#
loop_
_entity.id
_entity.type
_entity.pdbx_description
1 polymer ?
#
loop_
_entity_poly.entity_id
_entity_poly.type
_entity_poly.pdbx_seq_one_letter_code
_entity_poly.pdbx_strand_id
1 'polypeptide(L)'
;MYPKQFLKAILGAVFCLAGALSSVPATAADSPPASGDAACLACHDAKKTIKVSNEDGDERALRGVDPAKHGASVHRGLSCVSCHSDLTVTGDAKAPHKKNGQAAPDCATCHQRLWDEAQKNGSASARPRMGKVVSNIAAYKKSFHAKPDDDNPNVPKASCTQCHDTHTFNVPADRSSPEYAAWRAGVPALCGASCHTDQLDTYTESAHGKEVLDKHNSKAAVCIDCHTTHEITSTSLTSFKLLNVEECGNCHQEQRKTYGGTYHGQATNLGTAETAKCYNCHGSHDILGPKDPASKVHPDNRLKTCQACHDGKKRALATAGFASFKPHANSHDFAKYPEMWIVTNFMVALLIGVFLFFWSHSGLWLFREWKESAKHKVETHIRLEGLAEPLQHKHFRRFPVGWRIAHLCFALVTMTLVLTGTAVLFSHASWAPHVAKVFGGSKPMGLIHRCAAMAFVGIFFIHFVYVMQKLLRDRSFRWFGPDSLIPNWKDLQDCVGMFKWFFGKGPKPKFDRWTYFEKFDYWAVFWGVNIIGFSGLTLALPTVAAKFLPGWIFNVATVIHGEEAFLAAVFLFTVHFFNNHFRPNKLPPPDIVMFTGTQSLEEFRDEHPAQYERLLASGELQKYLVDAPSKPMRIGSKVLGLVLIAFGLILLTLVTIGFFTGGH
;
A
#
# COMPACT_ATOMS: atom_id res chain seq x y z
N MET A 1 -17.37 8.48 13.69
CA MET A 1 -16.86 9.11 14.94
C MET A 1 -16.29 8.03 15.84
N TYR A 2 -15.14 8.30 16.45
CA TYR A 2 -14.05 7.35 16.71
C TYR A 2 -14.16 6.49 18.00
N PRO A 3 -14.02 5.15 17.92
CA PRO A 3 -13.68 4.30 19.08
C PRO A 3 -12.15 4.19 19.34
N LYS A 4 -11.30 4.84 18.54
CA LYS A 4 -9.82 4.75 18.64
C LYS A 4 -9.17 5.69 19.67
N GLN A 5 -9.89 6.67 20.22
CA GLN A 5 -9.34 7.57 21.25
C GLN A 5 -9.36 6.94 22.65
N PHE A 6 -10.31 6.03 22.93
CA PHE A 6 -10.45 5.40 24.24
C PHE A 6 -9.37 4.34 24.52
N LEU A 7 -8.90 3.64 23.47
CA LEU A 7 -7.89 2.58 23.62
C LEU A 7 -6.44 3.09 23.67
N LYS A 8 -6.17 4.28 23.09
CA LYS A 8 -4.86 4.94 23.17
C LYS A 8 -4.59 5.55 24.56
N ALA A 9 -5.63 5.83 25.34
CA ALA A 9 -5.51 6.34 26.70
C ALA A 9 -4.95 5.30 27.69
N ILE A 10 -5.14 4.00 27.41
CA ILE A 10 -4.70 2.91 28.31
C ILE A 10 -3.22 2.54 28.08
N LEU A 11 -2.68 2.78 26.89
CA LEU A 11 -1.28 2.46 26.53
C LEU A 11 -0.31 3.66 26.66
N GLY A 12 -0.81 4.88 26.87
CA GLY A 12 0.00 6.09 27.02
C GLY A 12 0.50 6.38 28.44
N ALA A 13 0.09 5.60 29.44
CA ALA A 13 0.30 5.91 30.86
C ALA A 13 1.63 5.36 31.47
N VAL A 14 2.59 4.89 30.65
CA VAL A 14 3.87 4.32 31.15
C VAL A 14 5.12 5.10 30.71
N PHE A 15 5.01 6.16 29.90
CA PHE A 15 6.18 6.92 29.42
C PHE A 15 5.95 8.43 29.47
N CYS A 16 5.82 8.97 30.67
CA CYS A 16 5.94 10.41 30.93
C CYS A 16 6.39 10.62 32.37
N LEU A 17 7.69 10.49 32.65
CA LEU A 17 8.33 11.23 33.74
C LEU A 17 9.87 11.16 33.57
N ALA A 18 10.48 12.33 33.33
CA ALA A 18 11.91 12.71 33.30
C ALA A 18 12.32 13.30 31.94
N GLY A 19 12.81 14.51 31.82
CA GLY A 19 12.95 15.61 32.76
C GLY A 19 13.29 16.84 31.92
N ALA A 20 12.52 17.91 32.12
CA ALA A 20 12.86 19.22 31.62
C ALA A 20 13.99 19.79 32.49
N LEU A 21 14.95 20.48 31.85
CA LEU A 21 15.66 21.69 32.28
C LEU A 21 17.11 21.66 31.77
N SER A 22 17.36 22.39 30.69
CA SER A 22 18.65 23.03 30.38
C SER A 22 18.44 24.00 29.22
N SER A 23 17.72 25.10 29.47
CA SER A 23 17.77 26.27 28.60
C SER A 23 19.06 27.04 28.92
N VAL A 24 20.14 26.74 28.20
CA VAL A 24 21.31 27.60 28.16
C VAL A 24 20.98 28.73 27.17
N PRO A 25 21.00 30.01 27.59
CA PRO A 25 20.86 31.09 26.64
C PRO A 25 22.12 31.07 25.76
N ALA A 26 21.92 30.90 24.46
CA ALA A 26 22.98 31.14 23.49
C ALA A 26 23.29 32.63 23.51
N THR A 27 24.27 33.02 24.33
CA THR A 27 24.89 34.34 24.25
C THR A 27 25.44 34.50 22.84
N ALA A 28 24.87 35.43 22.09
CA ALA A 28 25.49 35.98 20.91
C ALA A 28 26.84 36.58 21.34
N ALA A 29 27.91 35.79 21.19
CA ALA A 29 29.26 36.29 21.33
C ALA A 29 29.56 37.10 20.07
N ASP A 30 29.49 38.42 20.19
CA ASP A 30 30.18 39.35 19.30
C ASP A 30 31.68 39.06 19.41
N SER A 31 32.20 38.31 18.44
CA SER A 31 33.64 38.19 18.22
C SER A 31 33.98 39.06 17.01
N PRO A 32 34.93 40.01 17.12
CA PRO A 32 35.37 40.78 15.98
C PRO A 32 36.04 39.86 14.94
N PRO A 33 36.05 40.22 13.65
CA PRO A 33 36.75 39.47 12.62
C PRO A 33 38.23 39.32 12.99
N ALA A 34 38.81 38.17 12.65
CA ALA A 34 40.22 37.86 12.91
C ALA A 34 41.12 39.01 12.39
N SER A 35 42.03 39.48 13.25
CA SER A 35 42.96 40.57 12.96
C SER A 35 43.88 40.20 11.80
N GLY A 36 43.47 40.56 10.58
CA GLY A 36 44.19 40.27 9.33
C GLY A 36 43.38 40.61 8.07
N ASP A 37 42.04 40.59 8.16
CA ASP A 37 41.16 40.72 6.99
C ASP A 37 40.87 42.18 6.57
N ALA A 38 41.22 43.16 7.41
CA ALA A 38 41.02 44.59 7.11
C ALA A 38 41.74 45.04 5.83
N ALA A 39 42.90 44.45 5.53
CA ALA A 39 43.64 44.70 4.30
C ALA A 39 42.90 44.16 3.06
N CYS A 40 42.25 42.99 3.17
CA CYS A 40 41.45 42.41 2.10
C CYS A 40 40.19 43.26 1.85
N LEU A 41 39.48 43.63 2.92
CA LEU A 41 38.25 44.43 2.85
C LEU A 41 38.51 45.88 2.39
N ALA A 42 39.76 46.37 2.47
CA ALA A 42 40.10 47.67 1.91
C ALA A 42 39.77 47.77 0.40
N CYS A 43 39.87 46.65 -0.33
CA CYS A 43 39.51 46.57 -1.75
C CYS A 43 38.26 45.71 -2.00
N HIS A 44 38.01 44.69 -1.18
CA HIS A 44 36.91 43.75 -1.38
C HIS A 44 35.64 44.07 -0.60
N ASP A 45 35.51 45.20 0.10
CA ASP A 45 34.22 45.58 0.70
C ASP A 45 33.15 45.77 -0.39
N ALA A 46 32.00 45.11 -0.25
CA ALA A 46 30.86 45.23 -1.15
C ALA A 46 30.34 46.66 -1.34
N LYS A 47 30.64 47.59 -0.43
CA LYS A 47 30.33 49.02 -0.57
C LYS A 47 31.23 49.74 -1.58
N LYS A 48 32.34 49.12 -2.01
CA LYS A 48 33.28 49.68 -2.98
C LYS A 48 33.12 48.99 -4.33
N THR A 49 33.12 49.79 -5.40
CA THR A 49 33.13 49.27 -6.77
C THR A 49 34.49 49.56 -7.39
N ILE A 50 35.41 48.60 -7.25
CA ILE A 50 36.71 48.66 -7.92
C ILE A 50 36.60 47.83 -9.19
N LYS A 51 37.08 48.35 -10.32
CA LYS A 51 37.20 47.58 -11.55
C LYS A 51 38.60 47.01 -11.68
N VAL A 52 38.69 45.79 -12.20
CA VAL A 52 39.95 45.10 -12.49
C VAL A 52 39.91 44.57 -13.92
N SER A 53 40.98 44.80 -14.67
CA SER A 53 41.12 44.27 -16.03
C SER A 53 41.58 42.81 -15.99
N ASN A 54 41.03 41.97 -16.87
CA ASN A 54 41.58 40.64 -17.15
C ASN A 54 42.84 40.77 -18.04
N GLU A 55 43.49 39.64 -18.33
CA GLU A 55 44.69 39.58 -19.18
C GLU A 55 44.43 40.04 -20.63
N ASP A 56 43.16 40.01 -21.07
CA ASP A 56 42.71 40.44 -22.41
C ASP A 56 42.27 41.92 -22.47
N GLY A 57 42.33 42.66 -21.36
CA GLY A 57 41.99 44.08 -21.27
C GLY A 57 40.53 44.41 -20.94
N ASP A 58 39.64 43.43 -20.82
CA ASP A 58 38.26 43.63 -20.40
C ASP A 58 38.17 43.99 -18.91
N GLU A 59 37.44 45.05 -18.59
CA GLU A 59 37.18 45.45 -17.22
C GLU A 59 36.03 44.64 -16.62
N ARG A 60 36.27 44.00 -15.48
CA ARG A 60 35.22 43.43 -14.61
C ARG A 60 35.21 44.10 -13.25
N ALA A 61 34.03 44.16 -12.62
CA ALA A 61 33.95 44.57 -11.23
C ALA A 61 34.65 43.55 -10.32
N LEU A 62 35.47 44.04 -9.39
CA LEU A 62 36.05 43.24 -8.32
C LEU A 62 34.92 42.71 -7.44
N ARG A 63 34.98 41.40 -7.11
CA ARG A 63 33.95 40.77 -6.31
C ARG A 63 33.99 41.30 -4.88
N GLY A 64 32.92 42.01 -4.51
CA GLY A 64 32.71 42.52 -3.16
C GLY A 64 32.24 41.46 -2.17
N VAL A 65 32.63 41.63 -0.91
CA VAL A 65 32.28 40.83 0.26
C VAL A 65 31.64 41.78 1.26
N ASP A 66 30.44 41.42 1.73
CA ASP A 66 29.76 42.15 2.79
C ASP A 66 30.29 41.65 4.15
N PRO A 67 31.01 42.49 4.92
CA PRO A 67 31.61 42.06 6.18
C PRO A 67 30.58 41.63 7.21
N ALA A 68 29.40 42.25 7.22
CA ALA A 68 28.34 41.92 8.16
C ALA A 68 27.74 40.54 7.83
N LYS A 69 27.51 40.25 6.55
CA LYS A 69 27.03 38.92 6.13
C LYS A 69 28.08 37.82 6.32
N HIS A 70 29.36 38.12 6.09
CA HIS A 70 30.44 37.18 6.38
C HIS A 70 30.57 36.91 7.89
N GLY A 71 30.48 37.95 8.73
CA GLY A 71 30.50 37.82 10.19
C GLY A 71 29.30 37.04 10.76
N ALA A 72 28.19 37.01 10.04
CA ALA A 72 27.03 36.15 10.35
C ALA A 72 27.16 34.71 9.81
N SER A 73 28.18 34.41 9.02
CA SER A 73 28.36 33.10 8.40
C SER A 73 28.85 32.03 9.39
N VAL A 74 28.70 30.77 8.99
CA VAL A 74 29.27 29.62 9.72
C VAL A 74 30.81 29.62 9.73
N HIS A 75 31.43 30.38 8.84
CA HIS A 75 32.88 30.50 8.70
C HIS A 75 33.43 31.81 9.28
N ARG A 76 32.63 32.57 10.04
CA ARG A 76 33.03 33.85 10.66
C ARG A 76 34.32 33.83 11.49
N GLY A 77 34.76 32.64 11.93
CA GLY A 77 36.00 32.45 12.69
C GLY A 77 37.23 32.18 11.83
N LEU A 78 37.10 32.12 10.49
CA LEU A 78 38.19 31.93 9.54
C LEU A 78 38.61 33.28 8.97
N SER A 79 39.92 33.48 8.78
CA SER A 79 40.45 34.63 8.03
C SER A 79 40.31 34.44 6.53
N CYS A 80 40.32 35.52 5.75
CA CYS A 80 40.23 35.45 4.28
C CYS A 80 41.31 34.53 3.69
N VAL A 81 42.55 34.62 4.17
CA VAL A 81 43.68 33.80 3.69
C VAL A 81 43.60 32.33 4.11
N SER A 82 42.72 31.97 5.04
CA SER A 82 42.44 30.57 5.39
C SER A 82 41.69 29.85 4.27
N CYS A 83 40.85 30.57 3.50
CA CYS A 83 40.15 30.06 2.33
C CYS A 83 40.79 30.49 1.00
N HIS A 84 41.61 31.53 1.01
CA HIS A 84 42.41 31.97 -0.14
C HIS A 84 43.88 31.60 0.04
N SER A 85 44.14 30.33 0.35
CA SER A 85 45.51 29.84 0.59
C SER A 85 46.38 29.85 -0.67
N ASP A 86 45.77 29.99 -1.86
CA ASP A 86 46.46 30.11 -3.15
C ASP A 86 47.03 31.51 -3.41
N LEU A 87 46.82 32.45 -2.48
CA LEU A 87 47.23 33.84 -2.61
C LEU A 87 48.38 34.19 -1.65
N THR A 88 49.33 34.98 -2.15
CA THR A 88 50.31 35.70 -1.32
C THR A 88 49.89 37.17 -1.26
N VAL A 89 49.56 37.64 -0.06
CA VAL A 89 49.30 39.05 0.20
C VAL A 89 50.63 39.79 0.21
N THR A 90 50.93 40.53 -0.86
CA THR A 90 52.02 41.50 -0.86
C THR A 90 51.56 42.69 -0.05
N GLY A 91 52.33 43.13 0.96
CA GLY A 91 51.97 44.26 1.85
C GLY A 91 51.85 45.63 1.16
N ASP A 92 51.71 45.68 -0.16
CA ASP A 92 51.49 46.86 -0.97
C ASP A 92 49.98 47.02 -1.25
N ALA A 93 49.39 48.09 -0.72
CA ALA A 93 47.97 48.41 -0.82
C ALA A 93 47.51 48.78 -2.25
N LYS A 94 48.41 48.81 -3.24
CA LYS A 94 48.11 49.21 -4.62
C LYS A 94 48.29 48.10 -5.67
N ALA A 95 48.82 46.93 -5.29
CA ALA A 95 49.12 45.84 -6.22
C ALA A 95 48.12 44.67 -6.09
N PRO A 96 47.72 44.01 -7.20
CA PRO A 96 47.00 42.75 -7.14
C PRO A 96 47.80 41.70 -6.36
N HIS A 97 47.11 40.88 -5.56
CA HIS A 97 47.74 39.75 -4.89
C HIS A 97 48.31 38.76 -5.92
N LYS A 98 49.45 38.13 -5.62
CA LYS A 98 50.07 37.13 -6.50
C LYS A 98 49.59 35.73 -6.12
N LYS A 99 49.39 34.86 -7.11
CA LYS A 99 49.17 33.42 -6.86
C LYS A 99 50.47 32.77 -6.40
N ASN A 100 50.39 31.89 -5.41
CA ASN A 100 51.56 31.22 -4.81
C ASN A 100 51.78 29.79 -5.32
N GLY A 101 51.00 29.35 -6.31
CA GLY A 101 51.08 28.02 -6.91
C GLY A 101 50.37 26.91 -6.13
N GLN A 102 49.79 27.20 -4.95
CA GLN A 102 48.93 26.24 -4.25
C GLN A 102 47.57 26.12 -4.95
N ALA A 103 46.96 24.94 -4.85
CA ALA A 103 45.59 24.74 -5.28
C ALA A 103 44.63 25.49 -4.36
N ALA A 104 43.58 26.08 -4.94
CA ALA A 104 42.52 26.70 -4.17
C ALA A 104 41.85 25.68 -3.23
N PRO A 105 41.46 26.06 -2.00
CA PRO A 105 40.81 25.17 -1.06
C PRO A 105 39.51 24.56 -1.59
N ASP A 106 39.46 23.23 -1.62
CA ASP A 106 38.24 22.47 -1.92
C ASP A 106 37.41 22.28 -0.65
N CYS A 107 36.13 22.63 -0.73
CA CYS A 107 35.20 22.57 0.40
C CYS A 107 35.10 21.15 0.95
N ALA A 108 34.99 20.14 0.07
CA ALA A 108 34.79 18.76 0.46
C ALA A 108 36.02 18.19 1.18
N THR A 109 37.20 18.44 0.65
CA THR A 109 38.48 17.99 1.20
C THR A 109 38.78 18.65 2.54
N CYS A 110 38.54 19.96 2.66
CA CYS A 110 38.74 20.69 3.92
C CYS A 110 37.82 20.16 5.03
N HIS A 111 36.51 20.05 4.76
CA HIS A 111 35.56 19.56 5.76
C HIS A 111 35.80 18.09 6.13
N GLN A 112 36.20 17.23 5.19
CA GLN A 112 36.56 15.85 5.48
C GLN A 112 37.76 15.77 6.43
N ARG A 113 38.84 16.49 6.12
CA ARG A 113 40.05 16.52 6.96
C ARG A 113 39.73 17.01 8.38
N LEU A 114 38.99 18.12 8.51
CA LEU A 114 38.60 18.68 9.81
C LEU A 114 37.73 17.73 10.63
N TRP A 115 36.91 16.93 9.96
CA TRP A 115 36.07 15.92 10.61
C TRP A 115 36.90 14.71 11.07
N ASP A 116 37.80 14.21 10.23
CA ASP A 116 38.67 13.08 10.57
C ASP A 116 39.59 13.44 11.76
N GLU A 117 40.12 14.66 11.79
CA GLU A 117 40.87 15.20 12.94
C GLU A 117 39.99 15.25 14.20
N ALA A 118 38.75 15.72 14.09
CA ALA A 118 37.79 15.79 15.20
C ALA A 118 37.38 14.39 15.72
N GLN A 119 37.36 13.38 14.86
CA GLN A 119 37.14 11.99 15.27
C GLN A 119 38.35 11.43 16.02
N LYS A 120 39.56 11.64 15.48
CA LYS A 120 40.81 11.15 16.08
C LYS A 120 41.06 11.72 17.48
N ASN A 121 40.73 12.99 17.70
CA ASN A 121 40.94 13.66 18.99
C ASN A 121 39.73 13.59 19.94
N GLY A 122 38.68 12.82 19.60
CA GLY A 122 37.49 12.65 20.44
C GLY A 122 36.56 13.87 20.55
N SER A 123 36.76 14.91 19.74
CA SER A 123 35.94 16.15 19.77
C SER A 123 34.75 16.16 18.80
N ALA A 124 34.50 15.06 18.07
CA ALA A 124 33.44 14.97 17.07
C ALA A 124 32.04 15.29 17.61
N SER A 125 31.73 14.88 18.86
CA SER A 125 30.45 15.15 19.52
C SER A 125 30.20 16.64 19.76
N ALA A 126 31.27 17.43 19.91
CA ALA A 126 31.20 18.89 20.05
C ALA A 126 31.00 19.62 18.70
N ARG A 127 31.07 18.90 17.56
CA ARG A 127 30.94 19.47 16.21
C ARG A 127 29.84 18.80 15.37
N PRO A 128 28.59 18.69 15.85
CA PRO A 128 27.52 17.94 15.16
C PRO A 128 27.17 18.50 13.77
N ARG A 129 27.32 19.80 13.55
CA ARG A 129 27.10 20.42 12.23
C ARG A 129 28.15 19.97 11.20
N MET A 130 29.41 19.78 11.61
CA MET A 130 30.48 19.31 10.73
C MET A 130 30.22 17.89 10.23
N GLY A 131 29.75 17.00 11.13
CA GLY A 131 29.36 15.64 10.75
C GLY A 131 28.27 15.61 9.67
N LYS A 132 27.25 16.47 9.79
CA LYS A 132 26.21 16.63 8.76
C LYS A 132 26.78 17.13 7.42
N VAL A 133 27.72 18.08 7.44
CA VAL A 133 28.37 18.57 6.22
C VAL A 133 29.13 17.44 5.52
N VAL A 134 29.87 16.61 6.26
CA VAL A 134 30.56 15.44 5.68
C VAL A 134 29.56 14.41 5.13
N SER A 135 28.45 14.15 5.81
CA SER A 135 27.37 13.32 5.26
C SER A 135 26.79 13.89 3.97
N ASN A 136 26.56 15.21 3.91
CA ASN A 136 26.09 15.89 2.70
C ASN A 136 27.12 15.85 1.56
N ILE A 137 28.42 15.96 1.86
CA ILE A 137 29.50 15.78 0.88
C ILE A 137 29.47 14.36 0.32
N ALA A 138 29.31 13.35 1.18
CA ALA A 138 29.21 11.97 0.75
C ALA A 138 27.97 11.70 -0.11
N ALA A 139 26.84 12.34 0.19
CA ALA A 139 25.64 12.32 -0.64
C ALA A 139 25.87 13.03 -1.99
N TYR A 140 26.46 14.22 -1.98
CA TYR A 140 26.74 15.02 -3.17
C TYR A 140 27.61 14.26 -4.15
N LYS A 141 28.67 13.59 -3.68
CA LYS A 141 29.54 12.76 -4.51
C LYS A 141 28.81 11.64 -5.27
N LYS A 142 27.62 11.21 -4.80
CA LYS A 142 26.76 10.21 -5.46
C LYS A 142 25.67 10.84 -6.34
N SER A 143 25.48 12.15 -6.24
CA SER A 143 24.45 12.88 -6.98
C SER A 143 24.78 12.97 -8.47
N PHE A 144 23.76 13.32 -9.25
CA PHE A 144 23.90 13.63 -10.66
C PHE A 144 24.79 14.87 -10.90
N HIS A 145 24.76 15.84 -9.99
CA HIS A 145 25.53 17.09 -10.10
C HIS A 145 27.04 16.90 -9.90
N ALA A 146 27.45 15.87 -9.16
CA ALA A 146 28.87 15.57 -8.98
C ALA A 146 29.49 14.79 -10.15
N LYS A 147 28.69 14.38 -11.14
CA LYS A 147 29.22 13.73 -12.35
C LYS A 147 30.06 14.73 -13.16
N PRO A 148 31.07 14.25 -13.91
CA PRO A 148 31.81 15.08 -14.85
C PRO A 148 30.85 15.83 -15.79
N ASP A 149 31.19 17.08 -16.05
CA ASP A 149 30.51 17.89 -17.06
C ASP A 149 30.76 17.33 -18.46
N ASP A 150 29.77 17.50 -19.35
CA ASP A 150 29.84 16.91 -20.70
C ASP A 150 30.82 17.69 -21.59
N ASP A 151 30.93 19.02 -21.40
CA ASP A 151 31.81 19.89 -22.17
C ASP A 151 33.21 19.99 -21.53
N ASN A 152 33.28 19.90 -20.20
CA ASN A 152 34.54 19.88 -19.46
C ASN A 152 34.61 18.74 -18.43
N PRO A 153 35.12 17.55 -18.81
CA PRO A 153 35.17 16.39 -17.92
C PRO A 153 35.99 16.56 -16.64
N ASN A 154 36.80 17.62 -16.53
CA ASN A 154 37.61 17.89 -15.35
C ASN A 154 36.85 18.63 -14.23
N VAL A 155 35.62 19.07 -14.50
CA VAL A 155 34.76 19.74 -13.50
C VAL A 155 33.44 18.99 -13.33
N PRO A 156 32.81 19.05 -12.14
CA PRO A 156 31.47 18.50 -11.97
C PRO A 156 30.41 19.36 -12.67
N LYS A 157 29.26 18.78 -13.02
CA LYS A 157 28.11 19.50 -13.60
C LYS A 157 27.63 20.67 -12.74
N ALA A 158 27.66 20.54 -11.41
CA ALA A 158 27.46 21.67 -10.51
C ALA A 158 28.27 21.47 -9.22
N SER A 159 29.14 22.43 -8.93
CA SER A 159 30.01 22.48 -7.75
C SER A 159 29.33 23.12 -6.53
N CYS A 160 29.94 22.96 -5.35
CA CYS A 160 29.42 23.52 -4.10
C CYS A 160 29.22 25.04 -4.17
N THR A 161 30.08 25.75 -4.89
CA THR A 161 30.07 27.23 -4.98
C THR A 161 29.04 27.77 -5.97
N GLN A 162 28.47 26.91 -6.81
CA GLN A 162 27.34 27.24 -7.68
C GLN A 162 25.99 27.09 -6.95
N CYS A 163 25.95 26.31 -5.86
CA CYS A 163 24.74 26.14 -5.03
C CYS A 163 24.82 26.89 -3.69
N HIS A 164 26.02 27.18 -3.19
CA HIS A 164 26.23 27.92 -1.96
C HIS A 164 27.07 29.17 -2.20
N ASP A 165 26.67 30.27 -1.56
CA ASP A 165 27.51 31.45 -1.53
C ASP A 165 28.79 31.20 -0.72
N THR A 166 29.92 31.53 -1.31
CA THR A 166 31.25 31.21 -0.79
C THR A 166 31.67 32.05 0.41
N HIS A 167 31.09 33.24 0.60
CA HIS A 167 31.49 34.16 1.67
C HIS A 167 30.46 34.26 2.80
N THR A 168 29.20 33.94 2.53
CA THR A 168 28.11 34.10 3.51
C THR A 168 27.55 32.76 3.99
N PHE A 169 27.57 31.73 3.14
CA PHE A 169 27.10 30.36 3.42
C PHE A 169 25.88 30.34 4.38
N ASN A 170 24.83 31.04 3.98
CA ASN A 170 23.79 31.58 4.86
C ASN A 170 22.54 30.70 4.97
N VAL A 171 22.67 29.36 4.99
CA VAL A 171 21.51 28.48 5.18
C VAL A 171 21.05 28.56 6.65
N PRO A 172 19.86 29.12 6.94
CA PRO A 172 19.40 29.29 8.32
C PRO A 172 19.09 27.94 8.96
N ALA A 173 19.47 27.78 10.24
CA ALA A 173 19.32 26.52 10.95
C ALA A 173 17.88 26.29 11.44
N ASP A 174 17.21 27.37 11.86
CA ASP A 174 15.82 27.33 12.32
C ASP A 174 14.85 27.39 11.12
N ARG A 175 14.16 26.28 10.87
CA ARG A 175 13.20 26.17 9.75
C ARG A 175 11.92 26.97 9.95
N SER A 176 11.67 27.45 11.17
CA SER A 176 10.50 28.29 11.49
C SER A 176 10.77 29.78 11.34
N SER A 177 12.04 30.17 11.11
CA SER A 177 12.44 31.57 11.10
C SER A 177 12.05 32.29 9.79
N PRO A 178 11.79 33.60 9.83
CA PRO A 178 11.58 34.41 8.62
C PRO A 178 12.76 34.35 7.65
N GLU A 179 13.98 34.26 8.16
CA GLU A 179 15.20 34.15 7.35
C GLU A 179 15.21 32.83 6.57
N TYR A 180 14.76 31.72 7.18
CA TYR A 180 14.63 30.44 6.47
C TYR A 180 13.57 30.52 5.37
N ALA A 181 12.43 31.15 5.66
CA ALA A 181 11.39 31.38 4.67
C ALA A 181 11.91 32.19 3.47
N ALA A 182 12.66 33.27 3.73
CA ALA A 182 13.28 34.09 2.70
C ALA A 182 14.34 33.34 1.88
N TRP A 183 15.22 32.59 2.55
CA TRP A 183 16.21 31.71 1.88
C TRP A 183 15.51 30.70 0.97
N ARG A 184 14.44 30.08 1.47
CA ARG A 184 13.70 29.04 0.75
C ARG A 184 12.99 29.59 -0.48
N ALA A 185 12.45 30.81 -0.42
CA ALA A 185 11.87 31.50 -1.58
C ALA A 185 12.91 31.82 -2.68
N GLY A 186 14.19 31.92 -2.33
CA GLY A 186 15.29 32.11 -3.29
C GLY A 186 15.75 30.82 -3.99
N VAL A 187 15.33 29.63 -3.53
CA VAL A 187 15.77 28.34 -4.09
C VAL A 187 15.46 28.17 -5.59
N PRO A 188 14.28 28.56 -6.12
CA PRO A 188 14.01 28.47 -7.55
C PRO A 188 15.02 29.26 -8.39
N ALA A 189 15.34 30.49 -7.98
CA ALA A 189 16.34 31.30 -8.66
C ALA A 189 17.75 30.68 -8.56
N LEU A 190 18.10 30.11 -7.40
CA LEU A 190 19.38 29.43 -7.19
C LEU A 190 19.57 28.25 -8.16
N CYS A 191 18.54 27.43 -8.36
CA CYS A 191 18.61 26.29 -9.27
C CYS A 191 18.47 26.70 -10.74
N GLY A 192 17.62 27.70 -11.01
CA GLY A 192 17.10 27.99 -12.33
C GLY A 192 17.81 29.08 -13.11
N ALA A 193 18.36 30.10 -12.44
CA ALA A 193 18.82 31.31 -13.11
C ALA A 193 20.02 31.10 -14.07
N SER A 194 20.78 30.02 -13.88
CA SER A 194 21.97 29.74 -14.69
C SER A 194 22.04 28.33 -15.27
N CYS A 195 21.30 27.35 -14.72
CA CYS A 195 21.42 25.94 -15.12
C CYS A 195 20.09 25.30 -15.57
N HIS A 196 18.95 25.75 -15.04
CA HIS A 196 17.65 25.15 -15.29
C HIS A 196 16.60 26.21 -15.69
N THR A 197 16.95 27.06 -16.65
CA THR A 197 16.14 28.23 -17.06
C THR A 197 14.74 27.81 -17.50
N ASP A 198 14.63 26.79 -18.36
CA ASP A 198 13.33 26.31 -18.86
C ASP A 198 12.43 25.78 -17.73
N GLN A 199 13.04 25.10 -16.74
CA GLN A 199 12.31 24.58 -15.60
C GLN A 199 11.90 25.71 -14.65
N LEU A 200 12.71 26.76 -14.51
CA LEU A 200 12.36 27.94 -13.74
C LEU A 200 11.19 28.69 -14.38
N ASP A 201 11.25 28.93 -15.68
CA ASP A 201 10.21 29.64 -16.42
C ASP A 201 8.86 28.92 -16.24
N THR A 202 8.81 27.63 -16.51
CA THR A 202 7.58 26.83 -16.33
C THR A 202 7.13 26.75 -14.86
N TYR A 203 8.06 26.67 -13.91
CA TYR A 203 7.75 26.66 -12.48
C TYR A 203 7.11 27.98 -12.03
N THR A 204 7.61 29.12 -12.48
CA THR A 204 7.10 30.45 -12.07
C THR A 204 5.63 30.63 -12.42
N GLU A 205 5.17 30.04 -13.53
CA GLU A 205 3.78 30.11 -13.97
C GLU A 205 2.86 29.10 -13.27
N SER A 206 3.44 28.11 -12.59
CA SER A 206 2.72 27.03 -11.91
C SER A 206 2.00 27.50 -10.64
N ALA A 207 1.09 26.67 -10.14
CA ALA A 207 0.41 26.91 -8.88
C ALA A 207 1.39 27.02 -7.70
N HIS A 208 2.45 26.20 -7.66
CA HIS A 208 3.46 26.30 -6.61
C HIS A 208 4.33 27.55 -6.75
N GLY A 209 4.77 27.89 -7.97
CA GLY A 209 5.55 29.09 -8.24
C GLY A 209 4.83 30.36 -7.85
N LYS A 210 3.56 30.51 -8.24
CA LYS A 210 2.71 31.65 -7.87
C LYS A 210 2.52 31.77 -6.35
N GLU A 211 2.35 30.65 -5.64
CA GLU A 211 2.27 30.66 -4.18
C GLU A 211 3.58 31.14 -3.53
N VAL A 212 4.74 30.67 -4.00
CA VAL A 212 6.05 31.04 -3.44
C VAL A 212 6.44 32.48 -3.81
N LEU A 213 6.33 32.85 -5.09
CA LEU A 213 6.88 34.09 -5.63
C LEU A 213 5.91 35.27 -5.49
N ASP A 214 4.63 35.08 -5.80
CA ASP A 214 3.66 36.18 -5.80
C ASP A 214 3.01 36.36 -4.42
N LYS A 215 2.73 35.26 -3.72
CA LYS A 215 2.04 35.28 -2.42
C LYS A 215 2.97 35.11 -1.23
N HIS A 216 4.27 34.93 -1.46
CA HIS A 216 5.28 34.73 -0.41
C HIS A 216 4.95 33.58 0.56
N ASN A 217 4.27 32.55 0.08
CA ASN A 217 3.89 31.39 0.86
C ASN A 217 5.06 30.39 0.92
N SER A 218 5.87 30.50 1.97
CA SER A 218 7.05 29.65 2.19
C SER A 218 6.75 28.16 2.43
N LYS A 219 5.47 27.80 2.63
CA LYS A 219 5.03 26.40 2.76
C LYS A 219 4.76 25.73 1.41
N ALA A 220 4.63 26.50 0.34
CA ALA A 220 4.49 25.94 -1.00
C ALA A 220 5.80 25.29 -1.48
N ALA A 221 5.68 24.30 -2.35
CA ALA A 221 6.80 23.47 -2.76
C ALA A 221 7.79 24.25 -3.65
N VAL A 222 9.09 24.11 -3.35
CA VAL A 222 10.21 24.59 -4.17
C VAL A 222 11.02 23.40 -4.71
N CYS A 223 12.03 23.65 -5.55
CA CYS A 223 12.80 22.59 -6.24
C CYS A 223 13.31 21.49 -5.31
N ILE A 224 13.80 21.86 -4.11
CA ILE A 224 14.40 20.94 -3.14
C ILE A 224 13.39 20.04 -2.42
N ASP A 225 12.10 20.31 -2.55
CA ASP A 225 11.03 19.47 -2.01
C ASP A 225 10.73 18.26 -2.88
N CYS A 226 11.17 18.28 -4.14
CA CYS A 226 11.00 17.16 -5.07
C CYS A 226 12.33 16.52 -5.49
N HIS A 227 13.44 17.27 -5.49
CA HIS A 227 14.74 16.81 -5.99
C HIS A 227 15.78 16.47 -4.91
N THR A 228 15.49 16.67 -3.63
CA THR A 228 16.49 16.71 -2.53
C THR A 228 17.55 17.80 -2.76
N THR A 229 18.50 17.97 -1.82
CA THR A 229 19.50 19.07 -1.86
C THR A 229 20.89 18.59 -2.23
N HIS A 230 21.33 17.46 -1.66
CA HIS A 230 22.69 16.95 -1.81
C HIS A 230 22.72 15.53 -2.39
N GLU A 231 21.60 14.88 -2.66
CA GLU A 231 21.55 13.56 -3.32
C GLU A 231 20.64 13.60 -4.55
N ILE A 232 20.73 14.69 -5.31
CA ILE A 232 19.92 14.90 -6.52
C ILE A 232 20.22 13.77 -7.50
N THR A 233 19.20 13.01 -7.87
CA THR A 233 19.32 11.87 -8.79
C THR A 233 18.63 12.16 -10.12
N SER A 234 18.95 11.36 -11.14
CA SER A 234 18.28 11.46 -12.43
C SER A 234 16.80 11.10 -12.33
N THR A 235 15.94 11.94 -12.91
CA THR A 235 14.48 11.73 -12.97
C THR A 235 14.08 10.47 -13.76
N SER A 236 14.99 9.93 -14.56
CA SER A 236 14.78 8.68 -15.30
C SER A 236 14.82 7.43 -14.42
N LEU A 237 15.42 7.50 -13.22
CA LEU A 237 15.60 6.36 -12.33
C LEU A 237 14.28 5.91 -11.70
N THR A 238 14.14 4.60 -11.55
CA THR A 238 12.98 3.97 -10.87
C THR A 238 12.84 4.47 -9.43
N SER A 239 13.95 4.59 -8.69
CA SER A 239 13.94 5.10 -7.31
C SER A 239 13.33 6.51 -7.22
N PHE A 240 13.73 7.42 -8.12
CA PHE A 240 13.18 8.78 -8.17
C PHE A 240 11.68 8.77 -8.49
N LYS A 241 11.26 8.00 -9.51
CA LYS A 241 9.85 7.92 -9.94
C LYS A 241 8.93 7.37 -8.85
N LEU A 242 9.41 6.47 -8.00
CA LEU A 242 8.66 5.92 -6.88
C LEU A 242 8.62 6.91 -5.71
N LEU A 243 9.75 7.53 -5.38
CA LEU A 243 9.87 8.50 -4.30
C LEU A 243 8.98 9.73 -4.52
N ASN A 244 8.85 10.21 -5.76
CA ASN A 244 8.10 11.42 -6.08
C ASN A 244 6.62 11.39 -5.62
N VAL A 245 6.01 10.20 -5.55
CA VAL A 245 4.64 10.05 -5.03
C VAL A 245 4.59 10.42 -3.53
N GLU A 246 5.59 10.03 -2.76
CA GLU A 246 5.70 10.40 -1.34
C GLU A 246 6.03 11.88 -1.17
N GLU A 247 6.89 12.44 -2.03
CA GLU A 247 7.22 13.88 -1.96
C GLU A 247 6.00 14.77 -2.13
N CYS A 248 5.11 14.43 -3.08
CA CYS A 248 3.82 15.12 -3.20
C CYS A 248 2.96 14.91 -1.95
N GLY A 249 2.98 13.69 -1.39
CA GLY A 249 2.19 13.27 -0.24
C GLY A 249 2.56 13.97 1.07
N ASN A 250 3.78 14.50 1.20
CA ASN A 250 4.23 15.25 2.38
C ASN A 250 3.32 16.46 2.67
N CYS A 251 2.80 17.11 1.62
CA CYS A 251 1.82 18.20 1.72
C CYS A 251 0.40 17.78 1.30
N HIS A 252 0.25 16.90 0.31
CA HIS A 252 -1.04 16.45 -0.23
C HIS A 252 -1.46 15.06 0.29
N GLN A 253 -1.55 14.93 1.61
CA GLN A 253 -1.77 13.64 2.28
C GLN A 253 -3.07 12.93 1.86
N GLU A 254 -4.17 13.68 1.74
CA GLU A 254 -5.47 13.13 1.32
C GLU A 254 -5.45 12.65 -0.14
N GLN A 255 -4.78 13.41 -1.03
CA GLN A 255 -4.64 13.03 -2.44
C GLN A 255 -3.73 11.81 -2.58
N ARG A 256 -2.65 11.72 -1.78
CA ARG A 256 -1.76 10.56 -1.70
C ARG A 256 -2.49 9.31 -1.25
N LYS A 257 -3.37 9.43 -0.25
CA LYS A 257 -4.21 8.34 0.27
C LYS A 257 -5.19 7.84 -0.79
N THR A 258 -5.96 8.74 -1.39
CA THR A 258 -6.95 8.39 -2.43
C THR A 258 -6.30 7.83 -3.70
N TYR A 259 -5.18 8.41 -4.15
CA TYR A 259 -4.38 7.88 -5.26
C TYR A 259 -3.90 6.46 -4.97
N GLY A 260 -3.44 6.19 -3.74
CA GLY A 260 -3.00 4.87 -3.28
C GLY A 260 -4.09 3.80 -3.36
N GLY A 261 -5.38 4.18 -3.35
CA GLY A 261 -6.51 3.27 -3.57
C GLY A 261 -6.85 2.99 -5.03
N THR A 262 -6.21 3.68 -5.97
CA THR A 262 -6.39 3.41 -7.42
C THR A 262 -5.44 2.31 -7.88
N TYR A 263 -5.76 1.67 -9.01
CA TYR A 263 -4.84 0.71 -9.63
C TYR A 263 -3.42 1.28 -9.86
N HIS A 264 -3.32 2.54 -10.30
CA HIS A 264 -2.03 3.19 -10.52
C HIS A 264 -1.22 3.31 -9.23
N GLY A 265 -1.86 3.75 -8.13
CA GLY A 265 -1.23 3.87 -6.82
C GLY A 265 -0.90 2.52 -6.19
N GLN A 266 -1.81 1.55 -6.26
CA GLN A 266 -1.57 0.19 -5.77
C GLN A 266 -0.36 -0.45 -6.46
N ALA A 267 -0.28 -0.35 -7.78
CA ALA A 267 0.87 -0.87 -8.53
C ALA A 267 2.18 -0.12 -8.20
N THR A 268 2.12 1.19 -7.93
CA THR A 268 3.28 1.97 -7.48
C THR A 268 3.74 1.55 -6.09
N ASN A 269 2.83 1.33 -5.13
CA ASN A 269 3.17 0.80 -3.81
C ASN A 269 3.83 -0.60 -3.90
N LEU A 270 3.44 -1.40 -4.89
CA LEU A 270 4.07 -2.69 -5.20
C LEU A 270 5.41 -2.57 -5.97
N GLY A 271 5.95 -1.36 -6.14
CA GLY A 271 7.27 -1.10 -6.73
C GLY A 271 7.29 -0.86 -8.25
N THR A 272 6.13 -0.59 -8.88
CA THR A 272 6.06 -0.42 -10.35
C THR A 272 6.32 1.02 -10.79
N ALA A 273 7.43 1.27 -11.48
CA ALA A 273 7.77 2.59 -12.02
C ALA A 273 7.04 2.95 -13.33
N GLU A 274 6.40 1.99 -14.01
CA GLU A 274 5.79 2.19 -15.34
C GLU A 274 4.29 2.50 -15.29
N THR A 275 3.71 2.73 -14.11
CA THR A 275 2.34 3.26 -13.91
C THR A 275 2.31 4.78 -13.79
N ALA A 276 1.15 5.41 -13.97
CA ALA A 276 1.05 6.86 -13.83
C ALA A 276 1.18 7.32 -12.36
N LYS A 277 1.97 8.36 -12.10
CA LYS A 277 2.15 9.06 -10.81
C LYS A 277 1.49 10.44 -10.86
N CYS A 278 1.58 11.18 -9.75
CA CYS A 278 1.11 12.57 -9.63
C CYS A 278 1.54 13.42 -10.84
N TYR A 279 2.83 13.42 -11.18
CA TYR A 279 3.37 14.26 -12.26
C TYR A 279 2.90 13.86 -13.67
N ASN A 280 2.49 12.61 -13.88
CA ASN A 280 1.97 12.18 -15.18
C ASN A 280 0.59 12.79 -15.48
N CYS A 281 -0.18 13.07 -14.43
CA CYS A 281 -1.49 13.69 -14.55
C CYS A 281 -1.41 15.21 -14.40
N HIS A 282 -0.64 15.70 -13.44
CA HIS A 282 -0.62 17.12 -13.05
C HIS A 282 0.45 17.96 -13.75
N GLY A 283 1.51 17.35 -14.29
CA GLY A 283 2.72 18.06 -14.69
C GLY A 283 3.83 17.96 -13.63
N SER A 284 5.04 18.39 -13.97
CA SER A 284 6.21 18.34 -13.05
C SER A 284 6.59 19.73 -12.55
N HIS A 285 6.84 20.66 -13.46
CA HIS A 285 7.09 22.07 -13.15
C HIS A 285 5.93 22.96 -13.58
N ASP A 286 5.07 22.48 -14.49
CA ASP A 286 3.90 23.14 -15.06
C ASP A 286 2.59 22.81 -14.32
N ILE A 287 2.65 22.60 -13.00
CA ILE A 287 1.50 22.13 -12.21
C ILE A 287 0.44 23.23 -12.07
N LEU A 288 -0.75 22.99 -12.62
CA LEU A 288 -1.88 23.93 -12.58
C LEU A 288 -3.09 23.34 -11.84
N GLY A 289 -3.91 24.24 -11.26
CA GLY A 289 -5.14 23.88 -10.58
C GLY A 289 -6.18 23.26 -11.53
N PRO A 290 -7.09 22.38 -11.05
CA PRO A 290 -8.00 21.63 -11.91
C PRO A 290 -9.10 22.47 -12.59
N LYS A 291 -9.28 23.72 -12.17
CA LYS A 291 -10.20 24.69 -12.78
C LYS A 291 -9.55 25.51 -13.89
N ASP A 292 -8.23 25.44 -14.02
CA ASP A 292 -7.50 26.14 -15.07
C ASP A 292 -7.68 25.40 -16.40
N PRO A 293 -8.14 26.06 -17.48
CA PRO A 293 -8.31 25.43 -18.79
C PRO A 293 -7.02 24.85 -19.39
N ALA A 294 -5.85 25.37 -19.02
CA ALA A 294 -4.55 24.84 -19.45
C ALA A 294 -4.09 23.62 -18.62
N SER A 295 -4.75 23.34 -17.49
CA SER A 295 -4.38 22.20 -16.64
C SER A 295 -4.61 20.87 -17.34
N LYS A 296 -3.63 19.97 -17.24
CA LYS A 296 -3.72 18.59 -17.75
C LYS A 296 -4.83 17.78 -17.07
N VAL A 297 -5.25 18.17 -15.88
CA VAL A 297 -6.37 17.52 -15.15
C VAL A 297 -7.70 18.26 -15.30
N HIS A 298 -7.76 19.33 -16.11
CA HIS A 298 -9.02 20.00 -16.45
C HIS A 298 -9.99 19.01 -17.11
N PRO A 299 -11.30 19.04 -16.83
CA PRO A 299 -12.28 18.11 -17.40
C PRO A 299 -12.15 17.87 -18.91
N ASP A 300 -11.88 18.92 -19.68
CA ASP A 300 -11.75 18.86 -21.15
C ASP A 300 -10.41 18.25 -21.62
N ASN A 301 -9.36 18.32 -20.78
CA ASN A 301 -8.03 17.82 -21.10
C ASN A 301 -7.77 16.40 -20.56
N ARG A 302 -8.52 15.95 -19.55
CA ARG A 302 -8.28 14.67 -18.84
C ARG A 302 -8.15 13.47 -19.76
N LEU A 303 -8.99 13.37 -20.80
CA LEU A 303 -8.92 12.24 -21.73
C LEU A 303 -7.58 12.22 -22.48
N LYS A 304 -7.12 13.37 -22.97
CA LYS A 304 -5.82 13.52 -23.62
C LYS A 304 -4.67 13.17 -22.67
N THR A 305 -4.80 13.54 -21.39
CA THR A 305 -3.85 13.17 -20.34
C THR A 305 -3.77 11.66 -20.12
N CYS A 306 -4.92 10.95 -20.10
CA CYS A 306 -4.91 9.48 -20.08
C CYS A 306 -4.22 8.91 -21.33
N GLN A 307 -4.51 9.48 -22.51
CA GLN A 307 -3.97 9.04 -23.80
C GLN A 307 -2.46 9.25 -23.95
N ALA A 308 -1.83 10.11 -23.14
CA ALA A 308 -0.37 10.24 -23.11
C ALA A 308 0.33 8.91 -22.74
N CYS A 309 -0.33 8.06 -21.95
CA CYS A 309 0.14 6.71 -21.62
C CYS A 309 -0.68 5.60 -22.29
N HIS A 310 -1.96 5.86 -22.59
CA HIS A 310 -2.93 4.96 -23.19
C HIS A 310 -3.23 5.38 -24.65
N ASP A 311 -2.21 5.28 -25.50
CA ASP A 311 -2.19 5.81 -26.87
C ASP A 311 -2.69 4.83 -27.94
N GLY A 312 -3.01 3.59 -27.56
CA GLY A 312 -3.35 2.50 -28.48
C GLY A 312 -2.16 1.83 -29.14
N LYS A 313 -0.93 2.32 -28.92
CA LYS A 313 0.32 1.74 -29.47
C LYS A 313 1.02 0.89 -28.42
N LYS A 314 1.45 1.52 -27.31
CA LYS A 314 2.18 0.83 -26.22
C LYS A 314 1.23 0.26 -25.17
N ARG A 315 0.08 0.89 -24.98
CA ARG A 315 -0.99 0.44 -24.10
C ARG A 315 -2.33 0.62 -24.81
N ALA A 316 -3.32 -0.15 -24.37
CA ALA A 316 -4.67 -0.05 -24.92
C ALA A 316 -5.20 1.40 -24.78
N LEU A 317 -5.87 1.88 -25.84
CA LEU A 317 -6.33 3.26 -25.98
C LEU A 317 -7.34 3.63 -24.89
N ALA A 318 -7.16 4.81 -24.28
CA ALA A 318 -8.17 5.40 -23.41
C ALA A 318 -9.32 5.98 -24.26
N THR A 319 -10.49 5.38 -24.14
CA THR A 319 -11.75 5.83 -24.76
C THR A 319 -12.42 6.93 -23.94
N ALA A 320 -13.43 7.60 -24.51
CA ALA A 320 -14.19 8.65 -23.85
C ALA A 320 -14.81 8.22 -22.51
N GLY A 321 -15.13 6.93 -22.33
CA GLY A 321 -15.62 6.40 -21.05
C GLY A 321 -14.70 6.72 -19.88
N PHE A 322 -13.38 6.74 -20.06
CA PHE A 322 -12.44 7.07 -18.99
C PHE A 322 -12.46 8.52 -18.53
N ALA A 323 -13.07 9.45 -19.28
CA ALA A 323 -13.05 10.89 -18.95
C ALA A 323 -13.74 11.19 -17.60
N SER A 324 -14.69 10.37 -17.17
CA SER A 324 -15.37 10.51 -15.88
C SER A 324 -14.73 9.71 -14.74
N PHE A 325 -13.62 9.01 -14.98
CA PHE A 325 -12.87 8.34 -13.92
C PHE A 325 -12.30 9.38 -12.95
N LYS A 326 -12.40 9.10 -11.64
CA LYS A 326 -12.02 10.02 -10.58
C LYS A 326 -10.83 9.42 -9.78
N PRO A 327 -9.56 9.79 -10.08
CA PRO A 327 -8.39 9.22 -9.40
C PRO A 327 -8.27 9.57 -7.91
N HIS A 328 -8.97 10.62 -7.46
CA HIS A 328 -9.00 11.07 -6.07
C HIS A 328 -10.39 10.93 -5.44
N ALA A 329 -11.23 10.03 -5.97
CA ALA A 329 -12.52 9.72 -5.34
C ALA A 329 -12.31 9.14 -3.94
N ASN A 330 -13.22 9.47 -3.04
CA ASN A 330 -13.25 8.94 -1.68
C ASN A 330 -14.67 8.55 -1.28
N SER A 331 -14.81 7.87 -0.14
CA SER A 331 -16.08 7.36 0.38
C SER A 331 -16.69 8.20 1.50
N HIS A 332 -16.08 9.32 1.89
CA HIS A 332 -16.52 10.14 3.03
C HIS A 332 -17.14 11.48 2.61
N ASP A 333 -16.97 11.91 1.36
CA ASP A 333 -17.53 13.14 0.81
C ASP A 333 -18.71 12.83 -0.12
N PHE A 334 -19.91 12.83 0.45
CA PHE A 334 -21.15 12.61 -0.32
C PHE A 334 -21.41 13.72 -1.34
N ALA A 335 -21.04 14.97 -1.05
CA ALA A 335 -21.34 16.10 -1.91
C ALA A 335 -20.58 16.00 -3.24
N LYS A 336 -19.37 15.42 -3.21
CA LYS A 336 -18.49 15.30 -4.38
C LYS A 336 -18.52 13.90 -5.03
N TYR A 337 -18.77 12.87 -4.23
CA TYR A 337 -18.71 11.46 -4.64
C TYR A 337 -19.91 10.65 -4.11
N PRO A 338 -21.16 11.00 -4.48
CA PRO A 338 -22.35 10.35 -3.93
C PRO A 338 -22.38 8.86 -4.24
N GLU A 339 -21.96 8.45 -5.44
CA GLU A 339 -21.98 7.04 -5.85
C GLU A 339 -21.02 6.19 -4.99
N MET A 340 -19.83 6.72 -4.72
CA MET A 340 -18.82 6.05 -3.89
C MET A 340 -19.26 5.97 -2.44
N TRP A 341 -19.82 7.07 -1.91
CA TRP A 341 -20.33 7.10 -0.54
C TRP A 341 -21.44 6.06 -0.36
N ILE A 342 -22.44 6.04 -1.24
CA ILE A 342 -23.58 5.12 -1.13
C ILE A 342 -23.09 3.67 -1.19
N VAL A 343 -22.29 3.32 -2.19
CA VAL A 343 -21.81 1.95 -2.38
C VAL A 343 -20.92 1.51 -1.22
N THR A 344 -19.95 2.32 -0.80
CA THR A 344 -19.06 1.94 0.30
C THR A 344 -19.84 1.76 1.59
N ASN A 345 -20.74 2.68 1.97
CA ASN A 345 -21.51 2.54 3.20
C ASN A 345 -22.47 1.33 3.16
N PHE A 346 -23.09 1.07 2.01
CA PHE A 346 -23.92 -0.12 1.82
C PHE A 346 -23.09 -1.40 1.99
N MET A 347 -21.94 -1.51 1.33
CA MET A 347 -21.06 -2.68 1.44
C MET A 347 -20.55 -2.86 2.88
N VAL A 348 -20.09 -1.80 3.53
CA VAL A 348 -19.64 -1.86 4.93
C VAL A 348 -20.77 -2.31 5.87
N ALA A 349 -21.99 -1.79 5.70
CA ALA A 349 -23.14 -2.21 6.48
C ALA A 349 -23.48 -3.69 6.25
N LEU A 350 -23.41 -4.15 5.00
CA LEU A 350 -23.58 -5.56 4.65
C LEU A 350 -22.52 -6.44 5.33
N LEU A 351 -21.24 -6.07 5.23
CA LEU A 351 -20.13 -6.80 5.86
C LEU A 351 -20.30 -6.90 7.38
N ILE A 352 -20.60 -5.78 8.05
CA ILE A 352 -20.85 -5.76 9.49
C ILE A 352 -22.03 -6.67 9.85
N GLY A 353 -23.14 -6.58 9.10
CA GLY A 353 -24.32 -7.40 9.34
C GLY A 353 -24.05 -8.90 9.18
N VAL A 354 -23.37 -9.29 8.10
CA VAL A 354 -23.01 -10.69 7.83
C VAL A 354 -22.06 -11.21 8.91
N PHE A 355 -20.95 -10.52 9.20
CA PHE A 355 -20.01 -11.00 10.21
C PHE A 355 -20.60 -11.03 11.62
N LEU A 356 -21.36 -10.01 12.01
CA LEU A 356 -22.02 -10.00 13.32
C LEU A 356 -22.95 -11.20 13.47
N PHE A 357 -23.75 -11.51 12.45
CA PHE A 357 -24.64 -12.66 12.48
C PHE A 357 -23.86 -13.98 12.55
N PHE A 358 -22.94 -14.23 11.62
CA PHE A 358 -22.28 -15.53 11.51
C PHE A 358 -21.23 -15.78 12.61
N TRP A 359 -20.48 -14.77 13.04
CA TRP A 359 -19.56 -14.97 14.17
C TRP A 359 -20.30 -15.16 15.49
N SER A 360 -21.41 -14.44 15.70
CA SER A 360 -22.27 -14.70 16.87
C SER A 360 -22.85 -16.11 16.82
N HIS A 361 -23.31 -16.54 15.65
CA HIS A 361 -23.81 -17.90 15.43
C HIS A 361 -22.75 -18.97 15.73
N SER A 362 -21.55 -18.86 15.13
CA SER A 362 -20.43 -19.79 15.39
C SER A 362 -19.99 -19.75 16.86
N GLY A 363 -19.93 -18.57 17.49
CA GLY A 363 -19.57 -18.42 18.90
C GLY A 363 -20.59 -19.05 19.84
N LEU A 364 -21.90 -18.85 19.58
CA LEU A 364 -22.98 -19.49 20.33
C LEU A 364 -22.96 -21.01 20.16
N TRP A 365 -22.65 -21.50 18.96
CA TRP A 365 -22.47 -22.92 18.71
C TRP A 365 -21.33 -23.48 19.54
N LEU A 366 -20.14 -22.87 19.45
CA LEU A 366 -18.96 -23.30 20.20
C LEU A 366 -19.23 -23.32 21.71
N PHE A 367 -19.88 -22.28 22.23
CA PHE A 367 -20.28 -22.20 23.64
C PHE A 367 -21.24 -23.34 24.04
N ARG A 368 -22.23 -23.63 23.19
CA ARG A 368 -23.24 -24.65 23.48
C ARG A 368 -22.65 -26.06 23.46
N GLU A 369 -21.87 -26.40 22.43
CA GLU A 369 -21.20 -27.71 22.37
C GLU A 369 -20.20 -27.86 23.51
N TRP A 370 -19.41 -26.83 23.82
CA TRP A 370 -18.50 -26.87 24.98
C TRP A 370 -19.25 -27.16 26.29
N LYS A 371 -20.42 -26.52 26.51
CA LYS A 371 -21.26 -26.76 27.69
C LYS A 371 -21.86 -28.16 27.73
N GLU A 372 -22.25 -28.72 26.59
CA GLU A 372 -22.80 -30.08 26.49
C GLU A 372 -21.70 -31.15 26.65
N SER A 373 -20.50 -30.92 26.09
CA SER A 373 -19.31 -31.77 26.24
C SER A 373 -18.65 -31.67 27.62
N ALA A 374 -18.85 -30.57 28.36
CA ALA A 374 -18.46 -30.51 29.77
C ALA A 374 -19.40 -31.35 30.67
N LYS A 375 -20.65 -31.57 30.24
CA LYS A 375 -21.64 -32.40 30.95
C LYS A 375 -21.54 -33.88 30.58
N HIS A 376 -21.23 -34.18 29.32
CA HIS A 376 -20.96 -35.53 28.84
C HIS A 376 -19.45 -35.69 28.81
N LYS A 377 -18.86 -36.33 29.84
CA LYS A 377 -17.46 -36.77 29.80
C LYS A 377 -17.20 -37.32 28.40
N VAL A 378 -16.29 -36.67 27.68
CA VAL A 378 -15.92 -36.95 26.29
C VAL A 378 -15.92 -38.45 26.02
N GLU A 379 -17.01 -38.96 25.49
CA GLU A 379 -17.05 -40.30 24.95
C GLU A 379 -16.58 -40.19 23.51
N THR A 380 -15.26 -40.09 23.36
CA THR A 380 -14.55 -40.32 22.10
C THR A 380 -14.56 -41.81 21.73
N HIS A 381 -15.70 -42.48 21.89
CA HIS A 381 -15.89 -43.87 21.48
C HIS A 381 -17.10 -43.93 20.56
N ILE A 382 -16.81 -44.29 19.31
CA ILE A 382 -17.76 -44.72 18.28
C ILE A 382 -18.69 -45.75 18.95
N ARG A 383 -19.93 -45.38 19.27
CA ARG A 383 -20.88 -46.32 19.88
C ARG A 383 -21.48 -47.15 18.75
N LEU A 384 -20.82 -48.28 18.45
CA LEU A 384 -21.31 -49.30 17.51
C LEU A 384 -22.56 -50.04 18.02
N GLU A 385 -22.96 -49.78 19.27
CA GLU A 385 -24.10 -50.39 19.95
C GLU A 385 -25.42 -50.03 19.25
N GLY A 386 -26.05 -51.04 18.62
CA GLY A 386 -27.35 -50.93 17.95
C GLY A 386 -27.31 -50.99 16.41
N LEU A 387 -26.14 -51.05 15.78
CA LEU A 387 -25.99 -51.37 14.36
C LEU A 387 -25.85 -52.88 14.18
N ALA A 388 -26.64 -53.47 13.28
CA ALA A 388 -26.45 -54.88 12.88
C ALA A 388 -24.99 -55.10 12.41
N GLU A 389 -24.35 -56.20 12.83
CA GLU A 389 -22.94 -56.54 12.51
C GLU A 389 -22.48 -56.19 11.07
N PRO A 390 -23.24 -56.48 9.98
CA PRO A 390 -22.78 -56.17 8.62
C PRO A 390 -22.68 -54.66 8.29
N LEU A 391 -23.25 -53.78 9.10
CA LEU A 391 -23.27 -52.33 8.88
C LEU A 391 -22.19 -51.58 9.68
N GLN A 392 -21.57 -52.21 10.69
CA GLN A 392 -20.64 -51.54 11.60
C GLN A 392 -19.33 -51.05 10.91
N HIS A 393 -19.00 -51.60 9.75
CA HIS A 393 -17.79 -51.24 8.99
C HIS A 393 -18.07 -50.52 7.66
N LYS A 394 -19.34 -50.21 7.37
CA LYS A 394 -19.74 -49.53 6.14
C LYS A 394 -19.79 -48.01 6.34
N HIS A 395 -19.44 -47.30 5.28
CA HIS A 395 -19.52 -45.85 5.19
C HIS A 395 -20.65 -45.44 4.25
N PHE A 396 -21.18 -44.24 4.46
CA PHE A 396 -22.10 -43.59 3.52
C PHE A 396 -21.31 -42.79 2.49
N ARG A 397 -21.54 -43.04 1.20
CA ARG A 397 -20.96 -42.27 0.10
C ARG A 397 -21.67 -40.92 -0.05
N ARG A 398 -21.07 -39.87 0.50
CA ARG A 398 -21.58 -38.49 0.43
C ARG A 398 -21.23 -37.78 -0.87
N PHE A 399 -19.97 -37.90 -1.34
CA PHE A 399 -19.48 -37.15 -2.50
C PHE A 399 -18.83 -38.04 -3.58
N PRO A 400 -19.36 -38.04 -4.81
CA PRO A 400 -18.69 -38.61 -5.98
C PRO A 400 -17.31 -37.98 -6.27
N VAL A 401 -16.42 -38.71 -6.96
CA VAL A 401 -15.05 -38.27 -7.30
C VAL A 401 -15.01 -36.90 -8.00
N GLY A 402 -15.88 -36.66 -8.98
CA GLY A 402 -15.91 -35.41 -9.74
C GLY A 402 -16.07 -34.16 -8.85
N TRP A 403 -16.96 -34.23 -7.86
CA TRP A 403 -17.18 -33.13 -6.90
C TRP A 403 -15.99 -32.88 -5.99
N ARG A 404 -15.26 -33.93 -5.63
CA ARG A 404 -14.05 -33.82 -4.80
C ARG A 404 -12.92 -33.12 -5.53
N ILE A 405 -12.71 -33.49 -6.79
CA ILE A 405 -11.72 -32.84 -7.67
C ILE A 405 -12.13 -31.38 -7.90
N ALA A 406 -13.39 -31.14 -8.24
CA ALA A 406 -13.91 -29.78 -8.44
C ALA A 406 -13.70 -28.90 -7.20
N HIS A 407 -14.00 -29.42 -6.00
CA HIS A 407 -13.77 -28.72 -4.75
C HIS A 407 -12.28 -28.41 -4.52
N LEU A 408 -11.39 -29.40 -4.69
CA LEU A 408 -9.94 -29.19 -4.51
C LEU A 408 -9.40 -28.15 -5.49
N CYS A 409 -9.76 -28.24 -6.77
CA CYS A 409 -9.39 -27.24 -7.77
C CYS A 409 -9.91 -25.86 -7.40
N PHE A 410 -11.18 -25.77 -6.99
CA PHE A 410 -11.81 -24.52 -6.59
C PHE A 410 -11.13 -23.89 -5.37
N ALA A 411 -10.77 -24.70 -4.37
CA ALA A 411 -10.05 -24.24 -3.18
C ALA A 411 -8.67 -23.65 -3.55
N LEU A 412 -7.87 -24.36 -4.35
CA LEU A 412 -6.54 -23.90 -4.77
C LEU A 412 -6.59 -22.60 -5.58
N VAL A 413 -7.56 -22.51 -6.50
CA VAL A 413 -7.80 -21.30 -7.30
C VAL A 413 -8.23 -20.14 -6.40
N THR A 414 -9.16 -20.38 -5.48
CA THR A 414 -9.66 -19.35 -4.55
C THR A 414 -8.54 -18.84 -3.65
N MET A 415 -7.71 -19.72 -3.09
CA MET A 415 -6.58 -19.33 -2.26
C MET A 415 -5.54 -18.51 -3.04
N THR A 416 -5.32 -18.84 -4.32
CA THR A 416 -4.46 -18.05 -5.22
C THR A 416 -5.05 -16.66 -5.48
N LEU A 417 -6.36 -16.58 -5.71
CA LEU A 417 -7.08 -15.31 -5.89
C LEU A 417 -7.03 -14.45 -4.63
N VAL A 418 -7.21 -15.05 -3.45
CA VAL A 418 -7.11 -14.32 -2.18
C VAL A 418 -5.69 -13.80 -1.98
N LEU A 419 -4.65 -14.61 -2.16
CA LEU A 419 -3.27 -14.16 -1.99
C LEU A 419 -2.92 -13.00 -2.95
N THR A 420 -3.18 -13.18 -4.24
CA THR A 420 -2.84 -12.18 -5.26
C THR A 420 -3.72 -10.94 -5.18
N GLY A 421 -5.01 -11.10 -4.88
CA GLY A 421 -5.96 -10.00 -4.74
C GLY A 421 -5.71 -9.16 -3.48
N THR A 422 -5.44 -9.80 -2.34
CA THR A 422 -5.16 -9.09 -1.08
C THR A 422 -3.82 -8.37 -1.11
N ALA A 423 -2.82 -8.90 -1.83
CA ALA A 423 -1.57 -8.19 -2.07
C ALA A 423 -1.78 -6.86 -2.82
N VAL A 424 -2.75 -6.80 -3.76
CA VAL A 424 -3.11 -5.56 -4.44
C VAL A 424 -3.97 -4.66 -3.55
N LEU A 425 -4.99 -5.23 -2.91
CA LEU A 425 -5.92 -4.52 -2.03
C LEU A 425 -5.18 -3.81 -0.88
N PHE A 426 -4.23 -4.50 -0.26
CA PHE A 426 -3.40 -4.01 0.84
C PHE A 426 -1.98 -3.67 0.37
N SER A 427 -1.84 -3.04 -0.80
CA SER A 427 -0.53 -2.69 -1.37
C SER A 427 0.36 -1.83 -0.46
N HIS A 428 -0.21 -1.12 0.52
CA HIS A 428 0.51 -0.36 1.54
C HIS A 428 1.13 -1.24 2.64
N ALA A 429 0.66 -2.47 2.81
CA ALA A 429 1.16 -3.37 3.84
C ALA A 429 2.56 -3.88 3.46
N SER A 430 3.46 -3.97 4.45
CA SER A 430 4.87 -4.33 4.23
C SER A 430 5.06 -5.70 3.54
N TRP A 431 4.13 -6.64 3.75
CA TRP A 431 4.19 -7.98 3.15
C TRP A 431 3.80 -8.00 1.66
N ALA A 432 3.00 -7.04 1.19
CA ALA A 432 2.43 -7.08 -0.16
C ALA A 432 3.48 -6.91 -1.27
N PRO A 433 4.44 -5.98 -1.20
CA PRO A 433 5.54 -5.90 -2.16
C PRO A 433 6.40 -7.17 -2.20
N HIS A 434 6.57 -7.86 -1.07
CA HIS A 434 7.31 -9.12 -1.02
C HIS A 434 6.56 -10.23 -1.77
N VAL A 435 5.24 -10.35 -1.58
CA VAL A 435 4.40 -11.28 -2.35
C VAL A 435 4.49 -10.97 -3.84
N ALA A 436 4.35 -9.70 -4.23
CA ALA A 436 4.50 -9.31 -5.63
C ALA A 436 5.87 -9.72 -6.19
N LYS A 437 6.96 -9.52 -5.43
CA LYS A 437 8.31 -9.94 -5.84
C LYS A 437 8.44 -11.45 -6.03
N VAL A 438 7.85 -12.27 -5.15
CA VAL A 438 7.84 -13.74 -5.28
C VAL A 438 7.18 -14.18 -6.59
N PHE A 439 6.13 -13.47 -7.01
CA PHE A 439 5.45 -13.72 -8.29
C PHE A 439 6.14 -13.04 -9.50
N GLY A 440 7.31 -12.42 -9.35
CA GLY A 440 8.03 -11.77 -10.46
C GLY A 440 7.64 -10.30 -10.70
N GLY A 441 6.93 -9.69 -9.76
CA GLY A 441 6.47 -8.30 -9.78
C GLY A 441 4.95 -8.16 -9.93
N SER A 442 4.48 -6.92 -9.97
CA SER A 442 3.05 -6.59 -10.06
C SER A 442 2.39 -7.11 -11.35
N LYS A 443 3.08 -7.01 -12.50
CA LYS A 443 2.53 -7.42 -13.81
C LYS A 443 2.30 -8.94 -13.89
N PRO A 444 3.29 -9.81 -13.62
CA PRO A 444 3.04 -11.25 -13.66
C PRO A 444 2.05 -11.71 -12.58
N MET A 445 2.09 -11.12 -11.38
CA MET A 445 1.09 -11.40 -10.33
C MET A 445 -0.33 -11.08 -10.80
N GLY A 446 -0.53 -9.95 -11.48
CA GLY A 446 -1.82 -9.60 -12.08
C GLY A 446 -2.28 -10.56 -13.18
N LEU A 447 -1.35 -11.12 -13.96
CA LEU A 447 -1.66 -12.16 -14.95
C LEU A 447 -2.10 -13.46 -14.26
N ILE A 448 -1.39 -13.90 -13.23
CA ILE A 448 -1.74 -15.08 -12.43
C ILE A 448 -3.13 -14.93 -11.82
N HIS A 449 -3.43 -13.75 -11.26
CA HIS A 449 -4.75 -13.45 -10.73
C HIS A 449 -5.85 -13.62 -11.79
N ARG A 450 -5.65 -13.09 -13.00
CA ARG A 450 -6.63 -13.20 -14.10
C ARG A 450 -6.78 -14.64 -14.60
N CYS A 451 -5.70 -15.40 -14.71
CA CYS A 451 -5.75 -16.82 -15.08
C CYS A 451 -6.50 -17.64 -14.02
N ALA A 452 -6.23 -17.40 -12.74
CA ALA A 452 -6.97 -18.01 -11.63
C ALA A 452 -8.45 -17.60 -11.66
N ALA A 453 -8.77 -16.33 -11.95
CA ALA A 453 -10.15 -15.85 -12.05
C ALA A 453 -10.90 -16.53 -13.21
N MET A 454 -10.26 -16.70 -14.36
CA MET A 454 -10.83 -17.43 -15.50
C MET A 454 -11.10 -18.90 -15.14
N ALA A 455 -10.19 -19.56 -14.44
CA ALA A 455 -10.39 -20.93 -13.95
C ALA A 455 -11.54 -21.00 -12.94
N PHE A 456 -11.63 -20.04 -12.01
CA PHE A 456 -12.68 -19.93 -11.02
C PHE A 456 -14.07 -19.80 -11.66
N VAL A 457 -14.21 -18.85 -12.58
CA VAL A 457 -15.43 -18.60 -13.34
C VAL A 457 -15.77 -19.81 -14.22
N GLY A 458 -14.77 -20.45 -14.83
CA GLY A 458 -14.95 -21.67 -15.62
C GLY A 458 -15.51 -22.84 -14.80
N ILE A 459 -14.96 -23.10 -13.61
CA ILE A 459 -15.45 -24.12 -12.69
C ILE A 459 -16.90 -23.83 -12.29
N PHE A 460 -17.23 -22.56 -11.99
CA PHE A 460 -18.59 -22.14 -11.69
C PHE A 460 -19.56 -22.39 -12.85
N PHE A 461 -19.20 -22.03 -14.08
CA PHE A 461 -20.05 -22.27 -15.24
C PHE A 461 -20.25 -23.76 -15.55
N ILE A 462 -19.18 -24.57 -15.44
CA ILE A 462 -19.28 -26.02 -15.61
C ILE A 462 -20.24 -26.62 -14.55
N HIS A 463 -20.09 -26.21 -13.30
CA HIS A 463 -20.99 -26.60 -12.20
C HIS A 463 -22.43 -26.19 -12.49
N PHE A 464 -22.67 -24.93 -12.85
CA PHE A 464 -23.98 -24.39 -13.16
C PHE A 464 -24.66 -25.17 -14.29
N VAL A 465 -23.97 -25.36 -15.43
CA VAL A 465 -24.49 -26.10 -16.57
C VAL A 465 -24.79 -27.55 -16.19
N TYR A 466 -23.89 -28.22 -15.46
CA TYR A 466 -24.09 -29.60 -15.02
C TYR A 466 -25.35 -29.74 -14.12
N VAL A 467 -25.49 -28.86 -13.11
CA VAL A 467 -26.63 -28.89 -12.20
C VAL A 467 -27.91 -28.55 -12.94
N MET A 468 -27.94 -27.50 -13.77
CA MET A 468 -29.13 -27.12 -14.53
C MET A 468 -29.57 -28.21 -15.51
N GLN A 469 -28.64 -28.83 -16.23
CA GLN A 469 -28.97 -29.94 -17.12
C GLN A 469 -29.59 -31.12 -16.36
N LYS A 470 -29.07 -31.45 -15.17
CA LYS A 470 -29.60 -32.53 -14.34
C LYS A 470 -31.00 -32.20 -13.82
N LEU A 471 -31.20 -30.98 -13.31
CA LEU A 471 -32.49 -30.53 -12.77
C LEU A 471 -33.57 -30.42 -13.85
N LEU A 472 -33.23 -29.93 -15.04
CA LEU A 472 -34.18 -29.80 -16.14
C LEU A 472 -34.55 -31.15 -16.79
N ARG A 473 -33.70 -32.17 -16.66
CA ARG A 473 -33.97 -33.54 -17.15
C ARG A 473 -34.78 -34.37 -16.16
N ASP A 474 -34.60 -34.14 -14.86
CA ASP A 474 -35.32 -34.87 -13.82
C ASP A 474 -36.72 -34.27 -13.60
N ARG A 475 -37.72 -34.84 -14.26
CA ARG A 475 -39.13 -34.44 -14.10
C ARG A 475 -39.72 -34.74 -12.72
N SER A 476 -39.04 -35.54 -11.90
CA SER A 476 -39.46 -35.87 -10.53
C SER A 476 -38.80 -34.98 -9.47
N PHE A 477 -37.91 -34.07 -9.87
CA PHE A 477 -37.18 -33.22 -8.94
C PHE A 477 -38.10 -32.25 -8.21
N ARG A 478 -38.05 -32.31 -6.88
CA ARG A 478 -38.80 -31.39 -6.00
C ARG A 478 -37.95 -30.17 -5.69
N TRP A 479 -38.26 -29.03 -6.31
CA TRP A 479 -37.54 -27.76 -6.15
C TRP A 479 -37.39 -27.27 -4.72
N PHE A 480 -38.36 -27.54 -3.85
CA PHE A 480 -38.29 -27.22 -2.41
C PHE A 480 -38.22 -28.49 -1.54
N GLY A 481 -37.83 -29.62 -2.14
CA GLY A 481 -37.69 -30.90 -1.48
C GLY A 481 -36.39 -31.04 -0.68
N PRO A 482 -36.20 -32.20 -0.04
CA PRO A 482 -35.06 -32.46 0.85
C PRO A 482 -33.72 -32.55 0.11
N ASP A 483 -33.72 -32.89 -1.17
CA ASP A 483 -32.50 -32.95 -2.00
C ASP A 483 -32.16 -31.63 -2.70
N SER A 484 -32.97 -30.59 -2.51
CA SER A 484 -32.77 -29.28 -3.13
C SER A 484 -31.77 -28.43 -2.35
N LEU A 485 -30.95 -27.69 -3.10
CA LEU A 485 -30.07 -26.65 -2.58
C LEU A 485 -30.80 -25.29 -2.41
N ILE A 486 -32.06 -25.19 -2.85
CA ILE A 486 -32.86 -23.97 -2.68
C ILE A 486 -33.35 -23.88 -1.23
N PRO A 487 -33.14 -22.73 -0.54
CA PRO A 487 -33.69 -22.50 0.78
C PRO A 487 -35.23 -22.64 0.80
N ASN A 488 -35.76 -23.28 1.83
CA ASN A 488 -37.18 -23.50 2.03
C ASN A 488 -37.60 -23.18 3.48
N TRP A 489 -38.90 -23.34 3.79
CA TRP A 489 -39.43 -23.04 5.11
C TRP A 489 -38.87 -23.92 6.23
N LYS A 490 -38.46 -25.16 5.93
CA LYS A 490 -37.79 -26.03 6.91
C LYS A 490 -36.42 -25.47 7.30
N ASP A 491 -35.68 -24.87 6.37
CA ASP A 491 -34.38 -24.24 6.69
C ASP A 491 -34.54 -23.09 7.69
N LEU A 492 -35.60 -22.29 7.55
CA LEU A 492 -35.93 -21.23 8.52
C LEU A 492 -36.32 -21.83 9.88
N GLN A 493 -37.14 -22.89 9.89
CA GLN A 493 -37.51 -23.60 11.12
C GLN A 493 -36.28 -24.20 11.82
N ASP A 494 -35.35 -24.79 11.06
CA ASP A 494 -34.11 -25.37 11.56
C ASP A 494 -33.18 -24.28 12.10
N CYS A 495 -33.10 -23.11 11.44
CA CYS A 495 -32.35 -21.96 11.94
C CYS A 495 -32.92 -21.45 13.28
N VAL A 496 -34.24 -21.22 13.35
CA VAL A 496 -34.92 -20.83 14.61
C VAL A 496 -34.74 -21.89 15.69
N GLY A 497 -34.85 -23.17 15.34
CA GLY A 497 -34.59 -24.30 16.22
C GLY A 497 -33.15 -24.31 16.73
N MET A 498 -32.18 -23.97 15.89
CA MET A 498 -30.78 -23.86 16.27
C MET A 498 -30.57 -22.76 17.31
N PHE A 499 -31.18 -21.57 17.12
CA PHE A 499 -31.13 -20.51 18.13
C PHE A 499 -31.82 -20.92 19.44
N LYS A 500 -32.95 -21.63 19.38
CA LYS A 500 -33.57 -22.21 20.58
C LYS A 500 -32.60 -23.16 21.29
N TRP A 501 -31.91 -24.03 20.55
CA TRP A 501 -30.91 -24.94 21.11
C TRP A 501 -29.71 -24.22 21.71
N PHE A 502 -29.16 -23.19 21.05
CA PHE A 502 -28.07 -22.36 21.59
C PHE A 502 -28.42 -21.80 22.97
N PHE A 503 -29.64 -21.29 23.14
CA PHE A 503 -30.13 -20.77 24.43
C PHE A 503 -30.72 -21.83 25.37
N GLY A 504 -30.64 -23.11 25.02
CA GLY A 504 -31.17 -24.22 25.83
C GLY A 504 -32.70 -24.27 25.94
N LYS A 505 -33.41 -23.62 25.02
CA LYS A 505 -34.87 -23.57 24.94
C LYS A 505 -35.49 -24.65 24.05
N GLY A 506 -34.69 -25.60 23.55
CA GLY A 506 -35.15 -26.70 22.70
C GLY A 506 -34.03 -27.68 22.34
N PRO A 507 -34.39 -28.85 21.76
CA PRO A 507 -33.42 -29.82 21.27
C PRO A 507 -32.74 -29.32 19.97
N LYS A 508 -31.58 -29.91 19.65
CA LYS A 508 -30.88 -29.66 18.38
C LYS A 508 -31.78 -30.06 17.19
N PRO A 509 -31.89 -29.23 16.14
CA PRO A 509 -32.72 -29.55 14.98
C PRO A 509 -32.29 -30.84 14.27
N LYS A 510 -33.26 -31.58 13.72
CA LYS A 510 -33.00 -32.73 12.86
C LYS A 510 -32.77 -32.26 11.41
N PHE A 511 -31.53 -32.28 10.98
CA PHE A 511 -31.16 -31.84 9.64
C PHE A 511 -31.41 -32.91 8.58
N ASP A 512 -31.76 -32.44 7.37
CA ASP A 512 -31.86 -33.26 6.16
C ASP A 512 -30.51 -33.22 5.40
N ARG A 513 -30.48 -33.69 4.14
CA ARG A 513 -29.28 -33.83 3.31
C ARG A 513 -28.41 -32.58 3.24
N TRP A 514 -29.05 -31.42 3.19
CA TRP A 514 -28.38 -30.14 3.22
C TRP A 514 -28.90 -29.36 4.41
N THR A 515 -27.99 -28.97 5.29
CA THR A 515 -28.28 -28.07 6.39
C THR A 515 -28.53 -26.64 5.89
N TYR A 516 -29.22 -25.81 6.67
CA TYR A 516 -29.49 -24.43 6.27
C TYR A 516 -28.20 -23.61 6.10
N PHE A 517 -27.16 -23.90 6.87
CA PHE A 517 -25.87 -23.20 6.77
C PHE A 517 -25.05 -23.69 5.57
N GLU A 518 -25.10 -24.98 5.20
CA GLU A 518 -24.50 -25.45 3.94
C GLU A 518 -25.18 -24.84 2.71
N LYS A 519 -26.51 -24.70 2.75
CA LYS A 519 -27.26 -23.98 1.70
C LYS A 519 -26.88 -22.51 1.66
N PHE A 520 -26.72 -21.88 2.82
CA PHE A 520 -26.24 -20.51 2.89
C PHE A 520 -24.84 -20.38 2.29
N ASP A 521 -23.87 -21.21 2.71
CA ASP A 521 -22.51 -21.23 2.16
C ASP A 521 -22.53 -21.38 0.63
N TYR A 522 -23.34 -22.31 0.11
CA TYR A 522 -23.49 -22.54 -1.33
C TYR A 522 -24.02 -21.29 -2.07
N TRP A 523 -25.10 -20.68 -1.57
CA TRP A 523 -25.69 -19.51 -2.22
C TRP A 523 -24.86 -18.25 -2.02
N ALA A 524 -24.23 -18.07 -0.86
CA ALA A 524 -23.32 -16.95 -0.60
C ALA A 524 -22.20 -16.94 -1.66
N VAL A 525 -21.58 -18.09 -1.93
CA VAL A 525 -20.59 -18.22 -3.01
C VAL A 525 -21.25 -17.99 -4.38
N PHE A 526 -22.46 -18.51 -4.64
CA PHE A 526 -23.13 -18.30 -5.92
C PHE A 526 -23.37 -16.82 -6.23
N TRP A 527 -23.89 -16.05 -5.26
CA TRP A 527 -24.06 -14.61 -5.38
C TRP A 527 -22.72 -13.87 -5.45
N GLY A 528 -21.77 -14.25 -4.58
CA GLY A 528 -20.44 -13.66 -4.53
C GLY A 528 -19.68 -13.80 -5.83
N VAL A 529 -19.70 -14.98 -6.47
CA VAL A 529 -19.09 -15.22 -7.80
C VAL A 529 -19.66 -14.27 -8.85
N ASN A 530 -20.96 -13.97 -8.82
CA ASN A 530 -21.55 -13.02 -9.77
C ASN A 530 -21.03 -11.60 -9.49
N ILE A 531 -21.08 -11.15 -8.23
CA ILE A 531 -20.66 -9.79 -7.84
C ILE A 531 -19.17 -9.58 -8.13
N ILE A 532 -18.30 -10.47 -7.64
CA ILE A 532 -16.85 -10.39 -7.83
C ILE A 532 -16.46 -10.68 -9.29
N GLY A 533 -17.19 -11.56 -9.97
CA GLY A 533 -16.95 -11.94 -11.36
C GLY A 533 -17.25 -10.81 -12.34
N PHE A 534 -18.40 -10.14 -12.22
CA PHE A 534 -18.75 -9.02 -13.09
C PHE A 534 -17.90 -7.77 -12.81
N SER A 535 -17.68 -7.44 -11.53
CA SER A 535 -16.77 -6.34 -11.16
C SER A 535 -15.34 -6.64 -11.61
N GLY A 536 -14.87 -7.88 -11.44
CA GLY A 536 -13.55 -8.33 -11.87
C GLY A 536 -13.38 -8.30 -13.38
N LEU A 537 -14.38 -8.74 -14.15
CA LEU A 537 -14.36 -8.69 -15.61
C LEU A 537 -14.29 -7.25 -16.13
N THR A 538 -15.03 -6.34 -15.51
CA THR A 538 -14.99 -4.90 -15.80
C THR A 538 -13.59 -4.33 -15.61
N LEU A 539 -12.90 -4.74 -14.52
CA LEU A 539 -11.54 -4.30 -14.20
C LEU A 539 -10.45 -5.04 -15.01
N ALA A 540 -10.71 -6.28 -15.45
CA ALA A 540 -9.78 -7.08 -16.24
C ALA A 540 -9.73 -6.63 -17.71
N LEU A 541 -10.86 -6.15 -18.24
CA LEU A 541 -11.01 -5.66 -19.61
C LEU A 541 -11.45 -4.18 -19.64
N PRO A 542 -10.66 -3.26 -19.05
CA PRO A 542 -11.16 -1.91 -18.77
C PRO A 542 -11.42 -1.10 -20.03
N THR A 543 -10.65 -1.34 -21.10
CA THR A 543 -10.84 -0.64 -22.39
C THR A 543 -12.05 -1.14 -23.16
N VAL A 544 -12.46 -2.39 -22.98
CA VAL A 544 -13.70 -2.91 -23.55
C VAL A 544 -14.88 -2.36 -22.76
N ALA A 545 -14.82 -2.42 -21.43
CA ALA A 545 -15.85 -1.89 -20.55
C ALA A 545 -16.06 -0.37 -20.78
N ALA A 546 -14.99 0.42 -20.93
CA ALA A 546 -15.06 1.87 -21.12
C ALA A 546 -15.60 2.30 -22.50
N LYS A 547 -15.93 1.36 -23.40
CA LYS A 547 -16.72 1.66 -24.60
C LYS A 547 -18.21 1.81 -24.29
N PHE A 548 -18.68 1.13 -23.24
CA PHE A 548 -20.09 1.05 -22.89
C PHE A 548 -20.41 1.72 -21.54
N LEU A 549 -19.40 1.84 -20.67
CA LEU A 549 -19.56 2.27 -19.29
C LEU A 549 -18.76 3.55 -19.00
N PRO A 550 -19.31 4.50 -18.24
CA PRO A 550 -18.58 5.67 -17.77
C PRO A 550 -17.50 5.30 -16.73
N GLY A 551 -16.47 6.14 -16.66
CA GLY A 551 -15.28 6.00 -15.83
C GLY A 551 -15.55 5.87 -14.34
N TRP A 552 -16.60 6.50 -13.82
CA TRP A 552 -16.96 6.37 -12.39
C TRP A 552 -17.41 4.96 -12.02
N ILE A 553 -17.88 4.14 -12.97
CA ILE A 553 -18.23 2.73 -12.71
C ILE A 553 -16.98 1.92 -12.34
N PHE A 554 -15.80 2.29 -12.85
CA PHE A 554 -14.55 1.63 -12.46
C PHE A 554 -14.19 1.95 -11.00
N ASN A 555 -14.46 3.17 -10.53
CA ASN A 555 -14.29 3.51 -9.12
C ASN A 555 -15.19 2.63 -8.24
N VAL A 556 -16.46 2.48 -8.61
CA VAL A 556 -17.43 1.64 -7.90
C VAL A 556 -17.07 0.15 -7.98
N ALA A 557 -16.70 -0.35 -9.16
CA ALA A 557 -16.30 -1.74 -9.37
C ALA A 557 -15.08 -2.11 -8.52
N THR A 558 -14.11 -1.21 -8.36
CA THR A 558 -12.96 -1.43 -7.45
C THR A 558 -13.40 -1.60 -6.00
N VAL A 559 -14.36 -0.81 -5.52
CA VAL A 559 -14.92 -0.96 -4.16
C VAL A 559 -15.65 -2.29 -4.03
N ILE A 560 -16.62 -2.57 -4.90
CA ILE A 560 -17.42 -3.80 -4.84
C ILE A 560 -16.53 -5.04 -4.92
N HIS A 561 -15.56 -5.05 -5.84
CA HIS A 561 -14.64 -6.18 -5.99
C HIS A 561 -13.77 -6.37 -4.75
N GLY A 562 -13.24 -5.28 -4.18
CA GLY A 562 -12.40 -5.34 -2.98
C GLY A 562 -13.15 -5.78 -1.72
N GLU A 563 -14.33 -5.20 -1.47
CA GLU A 563 -15.16 -5.53 -0.30
C GLU A 563 -15.74 -6.96 -0.38
N GLU A 564 -16.18 -7.40 -1.56
CA GLU A 564 -16.64 -8.78 -1.77
C GLU A 564 -15.49 -9.78 -1.61
N ALA A 565 -14.30 -9.47 -2.12
CA ALA A 565 -13.11 -10.30 -1.92
C ALA A 565 -12.74 -10.42 -0.44
N PHE A 566 -12.82 -9.32 0.31
CA PHE A 566 -12.60 -9.33 1.76
C PHE A 566 -13.65 -10.16 2.49
N LEU A 567 -14.93 -9.97 2.16
CA LEU A 567 -16.04 -10.75 2.70
C LEU A 567 -15.81 -12.25 2.46
N ALA A 568 -15.55 -12.64 1.21
CA ALA A 568 -15.30 -14.02 0.83
C ALA A 568 -14.09 -14.61 1.57
N ALA A 569 -12.96 -13.91 1.62
CA ALA A 569 -11.75 -14.42 2.27
C ALA A 569 -11.95 -14.65 3.78
N VAL A 570 -12.50 -13.65 4.49
CA VAL A 570 -12.72 -13.76 5.93
C VAL A 570 -13.81 -14.78 6.24
N PHE A 571 -14.92 -14.81 5.49
CA PHE A 571 -15.99 -15.78 5.69
C PHE A 571 -15.50 -17.21 5.46
N LEU A 572 -14.74 -17.46 4.38
CA LEU A 572 -14.21 -18.80 4.08
C LEU A 572 -13.24 -19.30 5.16
N PHE A 573 -12.29 -18.46 5.60
CA PHE A 573 -11.28 -18.90 6.56
C PHE A 573 -11.70 -18.81 8.03
N THR A 574 -12.86 -18.21 8.32
CA THR A 574 -13.43 -18.18 9.67
C THR A 574 -14.66 -19.08 9.77
N VAL A 575 -15.76 -18.72 9.11
CA VAL A 575 -17.07 -19.38 9.24
C VAL A 575 -17.08 -20.74 8.55
N HIS A 576 -16.64 -20.83 7.30
CA HIS A 576 -16.63 -22.10 6.57
C HIS A 576 -15.65 -23.10 7.19
N PHE A 577 -14.45 -22.66 7.57
CA PHE A 577 -13.50 -23.49 8.32
C PHE A 577 -14.05 -23.90 9.69
N PHE A 578 -14.75 -23.01 10.40
CA PHE A 578 -15.41 -23.37 11.65
C PHE A 578 -16.44 -24.48 11.44
N ASN A 579 -17.38 -24.27 10.51
CA ASN A 579 -18.46 -25.21 10.21
C ASN A 579 -17.96 -26.59 9.80
N ASN A 580 -16.80 -26.69 9.14
CA ASN A 580 -16.32 -27.96 8.61
C ASN A 580 -15.16 -28.58 9.41
N HIS A 581 -14.35 -27.79 10.11
CA HIS A 581 -13.09 -28.29 10.69
C HIS A 581 -12.90 -27.97 12.17
N PHE A 582 -13.44 -26.86 12.67
CA PHE A 582 -13.20 -26.43 14.06
C PHE A 582 -14.39 -26.63 15.01
N ARG A 583 -15.48 -27.28 14.57
CA ARG A 583 -16.53 -27.73 15.48
C ARG A 583 -15.95 -28.74 16.49
N PRO A 584 -16.22 -28.60 17.80
CA PRO A 584 -15.78 -29.55 18.83
C PRO A 584 -16.00 -31.02 18.48
N ASN A 585 -17.15 -31.37 17.90
CA ASN A 585 -17.48 -32.75 17.51
C ASN A 585 -16.68 -33.27 16.29
N LYS A 586 -15.94 -32.41 15.59
CA LYS A 586 -15.08 -32.72 14.44
C LYS A 586 -13.60 -32.74 14.80
N LEU A 587 -13.25 -32.56 16.08
CA LEU A 587 -11.87 -32.60 16.54
C LEU A 587 -11.41 -34.07 16.75
N PRO A 588 -10.15 -34.41 16.42
CA PRO A 588 -9.12 -33.52 15.88
C PRO A 588 -9.32 -33.20 14.39
N PRO A 589 -9.05 -31.95 13.94
CA PRO A 589 -9.18 -31.55 12.56
C PRO A 589 -8.12 -32.26 11.69
N PRO A 590 -8.32 -32.36 10.36
CA PRO A 590 -9.43 -31.83 9.58
C PRO A 590 -10.56 -32.87 9.36
N ASP A 591 -11.77 -32.39 9.07
CA ASP A 591 -12.79 -33.22 8.42
C ASP A 591 -12.30 -33.59 7.01
N ILE A 592 -12.25 -34.90 6.74
CA ILE A 592 -11.72 -35.46 5.49
C ILE A 592 -12.82 -35.93 4.54
N VAL A 593 -14.10 -35.82 4.89
CA VAL A 593 -15.24 -36.33 4.10
C VAL A 593 -15.25 -35.75 2.69
N MET A 594 -14.84 -34.48 2.51
CA MET A 594 -14.75 -33.87 1.18
C MET A 594 -13.66 -34.50 0.30
N PHE A 595 -12.59 -35.04 0.88
CA PHE A 595 -11.48 -35.66 0.14
C PHE A 595 -11.67 -37.18 -0.03
N THR A 596 -12.18 -37.87 1.00
CA THR A 596 -12.49 -39.31 0.93
C THR A 596 -13.79 -39.57 0.17
N GLY A 597 -14.74 -38.63 0.22
CA GLY A 597 -16.09 -38.75 -0.34
C GLY A 597 -17.04 -39.59 0.49
N THR A 598 -16.60 -40.06 1.66
CA THR A 598 -17.32 -41.02 2.49
C THR A 598 -17.26 -40.61 3.95
N GLN A 599 -18.34 -40.84 4.69
CA GLN A 599 -18.46 -40.58 6.12
C GLN A 599 -18.96 -41.85 6.84
N SER A 600 -18.67 -42.00 8.13
CA SER A 600 -19.14 -43.17 8.88
C SER A 600 -20.67 -43.16 9.01
N LEU A 601 -21.29 -44.33 9.16
CA LEU A 601 -22.75 -44.39 9.32
C LEU A 601 -23.24 -43.74 10.62
N GLU A 602 -22.46 -43.80 11.69
CA GLU A 602 -22.78 -43.14 12.96
C GLU A 602 -22.76 -41.62 12.82
N GLU A 603 -21.71 -41.07 12.21
CA GLU A 603 -21.59 -39.64 11.91
C GLU A 603 -22.70 -39.17 10.97
N PHE A 604 -23.06 -39.98 9.97
CA PHE A 604 -24.19 -39.69 9.10
C PHE A 604 -25.52 -39.60 9.87
N ARG A 605 -25.75 -40.52 10.81
CA ARG A 605 -26.96 -40.57 11.63
C ARG A 605 -27.05 -39.36 12.58
N ASP A 606 -25.92 -38.91 13.14
CA ASP A 606 -25.88 -37.75 14.03
C ASP A 606 -26.00 -36.42 13.29
N GLU A 607 -25.29 -36.25 12.17
CA GLU A 607 -25.27 -34.98 11.45
C GLU A 607 -26.51 -34.77 10.55
N HIS A 608 -27.04 -35.85 9.94
CA HIS A 608 -28.15 -35.78 8.97
C HIS A 608 -29.28 -36.77 9.32
N PRO A 609 -29.83 -36.70 10.54
CA PRO A 609 -30.78 -37.71 11.05
C PRO A 609 -32.04 -37.84 10.17
N ALA A 610 -32.57 -36.73 9.63
CA ALA A 610 -33.76 -36.78 8.79
C ALA A 610 -33.48 -37.42 7.42
N GLN A 611 -32.27 -37.27 6.88
CA GLN A 611 -31.88 -37.96 5.65
C GLN A 611 -31.70 -39.46 5.91
N TYR A 612 -31.06 -39.83 7.01
CA TYR A 612 -30.87 -41.22 7.41
C TYR A 612 -32.22 -41.94 7.59
N GLU A 613 -33.13 -41.35 8.37
CA GLU A 613 -34.49 -41.88 8.60
C GLU A 613 -35.25 -42.07 7.28
N ARG A 614 -35.16 -41.09 6.35
CA ARG A 614 -35.80 -41.17 5.03
C ARG A 614 -35.24 -42.31 4.17
N LEU A 615 -33.91 -42.42 4.08
CA LEU A 615 -33.25 -43.46 3.25
C LEU A 615 -33.46 -44.87 3.82
N LEU A 616 -33.58 -44.97 5.15
CA LEU A 616 -33.92 -46.23 5.82
C LEU A 616 -35.38 -46.61 5.50
N ALA A 617 -36.32 -45.67 5.62
CA ALA A 617 -37.73 -45.90 5.34
C ALA A 617 -38.01 -46.22 3.86
N SER A 618 -37.24 -45.64 2.92
CA SER A 618 -37.37 -45.91 1.49
C SER A 618 -36.61 -47.17 1.02
N GLY A 619 -35.79 -47.78 1.88
CA GLY A 619 -34.92 -48.91 1.51
C GLY A 619 -33.76 -48.55 0.57
N GLU A 620 -33.49 -47.25 0.36
CA GLU A 620 -32.46 -46.79 -0.58
C GLU A 620 -31.07 -46.64 0.02
N LEU A 621 -30.94 -46.71 1.36
CA LEU A 621 -29.67 -46.54 2.07
C LEU A 621 -28.55 -47.44 1.48
N GLN A 622 -28.91 -48.64 1.05
CA GLN A 622 -28.00 -49.70 0.60
C GLN A 622 -27.30 -49.32 -0.70
N LYS A 623 -27.93 -48.47 -1.54
CA LYS A 623 -27.34 -47.93 -2.78
C LYS A 623 -26.12 -47.04 -2.53
N TYR A 624 -26.00 -46.50 -1.31
CA TYR A 624 -24.96 -45.54 -0.93
C TYR A 624 -23.92 -46.11 0.03
N LEU A 625 -24.08 -47.37 0.47
CA LEU A 625 -23.12 -48.03 1.35
C LEU A 625 -21.86 -48.42 0.59
N VAL A 626 -20.72 -48.00 1.10
CA VAL A 626 -19.38 -48.29 0.56
C VAL A 626 -18.45 -48.73 1.68
N ASP A 627 -17.33 -49.34 1.32
CA ASP A 627 -16.29 -49.68 2.30
C ASP A 627 -15.59 -48.42 2.84
N ALA A 628 -15.04 -48.55 4.05
CA ALA A 628 -14.23 -47.51 4.64
C ALA A 628 -13.03 -47.17 3.74
N PRO A 629 -12.60 -45.90 3.67
CA PRO A 629 -11.46 -45.50 2.87
C PRO A 629 -10.18 -46.19 3.35
N SER A 630 -9.29 -46.53 2.42
CA SER A 630 -8.01 -47.16 2.74
C SER A 630 -7.18 -46.32 3.70
N LYS A 631 -6.32 -46.97 4.52
CA LYS A 631 -5.42 -46.25 5.46
C LYS A 631 -4.59 -45.16 4.76
N PRO A 632 -3.97 -45.40 3.57
CA PRO A 632 -3.25 -44.35 2.84
C PRO A 632 -4.13 -43.18 2.42
N MET A 633 -5.34 -43.43 1.89
CA MET A 633 -6.28 -42.37 1.49
C MET A 633 -6.67 -41.50 2.68
N ARG A 634 -6.92 -42.12 3.84
CA ARG A 634 -7.26 -41.40 5.07
C ARG A 634 -6.11 -40.51 5.56
N ILE A 635 -4.89 -41.03 5.59
CA ILE A 635 -3.71 -40.27 6.04
C ILE A 635 -3.42 -39.12 5.06
N GLY A 636 -3.41 -39.40 3.76
CA GLY A 636 -3.18 -38.38 2.73
C GLY A 636 -4.22 -37.26 2.76
N SER A 637 -5.50 -37.59 2.95
CA SER A 637 -6.57 -36.59 3.08
C SER A 637 -6.39 -35.72 4.33
N LYS A 638 -5.92 -36.27 5.46
CA LYS A 638 -5.62 -35.49 6.66
C LYS A 638 -4.45 -34.53 6.44
N VAL A 639 -3.36 -35.00 5.84
CA VAL A 639 -2.20 -34.15 5.53
C VAL A 639 -2.60 -33.03 4.58
N LEU A 640 -3.32 -33.35 3.50
CA LEU A 640 -3.83 -32.35 2.56
C LEU A 640 -4.72 -31.31 3.25
N GLY A 641 -5.68 -31.75 4.07
CA GLY A 641 -6.56 -30.86 4.81
C GLY A 641 -5.80 -29.95 5.78
N LEU A 642 -4.82 -30.47 6.52
CA LEU A 642 -3.98 -29.66 7.42
C LEU A 642 -3.17 -28.61 6.66
N VAL A 643 -2.59 -28.96 5.51
CA VAL A 643 -1.83 -28.03 4.67
C VAL A 643 -2.75 -26.91 4.14
N LEU A 644 -3.94 -27.26 3.65
CA LEU A 644 -4.91 -26.26 3.17
C LEU A 644 -5.41 -25.37 4.31
N ILE A 645 -5.69 -25.92 5.48
CA ILE A 645 -6.09 -25.11 6.65
C ILE A 645 -4.95 -24.16 7.05
N ALA A 646 -3.72 -24.67 7.17
CA ALA A 646 -2.57 -23.84 7.53
C ALA A 646 -2.37 -22.69 6.54
N PHE A 647 -2.47 -22.96 5.24
CA PHE A 647 -2.39 -21.92 4.21
C PHE A 647 -3.54 -20.91 4.32
N GLY A 648 -4.78 -21.37 4.54
CA GLY A 648 -5.94 -20.50 4.75
C GLY A 648 -5.79 -19.58 5.97
N LEU A 649 -5.25 -20.09 7.07
CA LEU A 649 -4.96 -19.28 8.27
C LEU A 649 -3.82 -18.28 8.06
N ILE A 650 -2.80 -18.63 7.29
CA ILE A 650 -1.76 -17.69 6.86
C ILE A 650 -2.39 -16.55 6.04
N LEU A 651 -3.23 -16.88 5.06
CA LEU A 651 -3.93 -15.87 4.26
C LEU A 651 -4.83 -14.97 5.12
N LEU A 652 -5.57 -15.55 6.06
CA LEU A 652 -6.38 -14.79 7.02
C LEU A 652 -5.51 -13.84 7.86
N THR A 653 -4.33 -14.27 8.27
CA THR A 653 -3.37 -13.44 9.01
C THR A 653 -2.89 -12.27 8.16
N LEU A 654 -2.54 -12.51 6.89
CA LEU A 654 -2.13 -11.45 5.96
C LEU A 654 -3.26 -10.43 5.72
N VAL A 655 -4.49 -10.91 5.52
CA VAL A 655 -5.69 -10.06 5.40
C VAL A 655 -5.87 -9.21 6.66
N THR A 656 -5.75 -9.82 7.83
CA THR A 656 -5.88 -9.15 9.13
C THR A 656 -4.83 -8.05 9.30
N ILE A 657 -3.55 -8.36 9.02
CA ILE A 657 -2.47 -7.37 9.05
C ILE A 657 -2.75 -6.24 8.07
N GLY A 658 -3.14 -6.55 6.83
CA GLY A 658 -3.43 -5.56 5.80
C GLY A 658 -4.56 -4.60 6.21
N PHE A 659 -5.64 -5.14 6.79
CA PHE A 659 -6.78 -4.39 7.29
C PHE A 659 -6.41 -3.46 8.46
N PHE A 660 -5.68 -3.97 9.46
CA PHE A 660 -5.34 -3.17 10.66
C PHE A 660 -4.16 -2.21 10.47
N THR A 661 -3.29 -2.46 9.49
CA THR A 661 -2.20 -1.53 9.13
C THR A 661 -2.63 -0.47 8.12
N GLY A 662 -3.78 -0.66 7.46
CA GLY A 662 -4.39 0.35 6.61
C GLY A 662 -4.89 1.55 7.41
N GLY A 663 -4.34 2.73 7.12
CA GLY A 663 -4.84 4.01 7.63
C GLY A 663 -6.19 4.36 6.99
N HIS A 664 -7.26 3.67 7.38
CA HIS A 664 -8.65 4.01 7.02
C HIS A 664 -9.10 5.30 7.71
#